data_AF-A0A1F9AJ63-F1
#
_entry.id   AF-A0A1F9AJ63-F1
#
_cell.length_a   1.000
_cell.length_b   1.000
_cell.length_c   1.000
_cell.angle_alpha   90.00
_cell.angle_beta   90.00
_cell.angle_gamma   90.00
#
_symmetry.space_group_name_H-M   'P 1'
#
loop_
_entity.id
_entity.type
_entity.pdbx_description
1 polymer ?
#
loop_
_entity_poly.entity_id
_entity_poly.type
_entity_poly.pdbx_seq_one_letter_code
_entity_poly.pdbx_strand_id
1 'polypeptide(L)'
;MVISFFFPVFLHAQPRPSLPGVPYAFTPSLGKARLLVLLINFPNQTPLFSPDQFQELFFSRGAYPTGSLADYLAENSYGKLIVEGEVRGWYQAKEPEAYYAGNAFGHKPTLYPRSMARLVEEAVAQAEAEGVDFSAYDNNGDGHVDGLVVIHQGPGGDVTNRPDNLWTTMDYISRGRGTALQVDGVKVDRFLIFEEYYQPDRILPVGIVAHEFGHALGLPDFYQHGGRLALAGVYDLMSAGVWGGGDATRPFQLSAYSKAELGWLSPKVITGRQRVALAPLEQKAEAARLNTPRPGEYFLLEYRAQVGFDQNLPGQGLLIWHVDENVITGNDLPCTGCCRNHPLLALEQADGGNDLEQGKNRGNAEDFFPGPKQERKLFAQTTGTGGERNRGAHSLTWDCELSGVRVSDIRLADGKVLFQARDDDPGLFYTDWPWLVLRSVQVEEVRGDGDGRAEPGESVRLYPVFYNQGAKARKLRITATGPGLDFSNRPLKISKVRPREEFLPGAGLDLEIPADFGPARVKDIHWTIALRKKETKIERVTPLVIGTPEILVVNGAGPGVAGLYQDLLDKLQEPYELWDLNRRGAPPLARLKEQRTLIWLEPFSGSAAASLTSERQQLMQQYLAAGGNLLLVAPGLKLAPVFDPVFDPEAHTRREAPFGLSSTLSAQTEGSSRPKADRREPAPGSAEALAKEMLRVRPGTAFGGISQVKGQAGDLISRDQTFAVQDLFGYPSLPVYMEILPGEEAAPVYTDPFGHVVGVRYPAERPGNWKAVTLSFSFEALPLTAQMQALARVLDFFRRPVDAPVVDAIRPSAGMRGTSQVKLVLSGLNLCPEMTVDLGEGVQVDEVRAKDSKSLELIIHIDPSAPVGRRDLTLHAPGQEPLVLPGSFTVIP
;
A
#
# COMPACT_ATOMS: atom_id res chain seq x y z
N MET A 1 -17.62 22.12 37.68
CA MET A 1 -16.95 20.90 38.21
C MET A 1 -16.46 20.14 36.99
N VAL A 2 -15.16 20.08 36.76
CA VAL A 2 -14.60 19.54 35.50
C VAL A 2 -14.42 18.03 35.66
N ILE A 3 -15.16 17.26 34.85
CA ILE A 3 -14.92 15.82 34.68
C ILE A 3 -13.98 15.68 33.49
N SER A 4 -12.77 15.17 33.74
CA SER A 4 -11.75 14.98 32.71
C SER A 4 -12.07 13.75 31.87
N PHE A 5 -12.72 13.94 30.71
CA PHE A 5 -12.97 12.89 29.73
C PHE A 5 -11.68 12.47 28.98
N PHE A 6 -10.79 11.80 29.70
CA PHE A 6 -9.65 11.07 29.11
C PHE A 6 -10.12 9.69 28.62
N PHE A 7 -10.72 9.65 27.43
CA PHE A 7 -10.92 8.42 26.66
C PHE A 7 -10.42 8.59 25.23
N PRO A 8 -9.39 7.83 24.80
CA PRO A 8 -9.00 7.75 23.40
C PRO A 8 -9.95 6.79 22.68
N VAL A 9 -10.87 7.34 21.87
CA VAL A 9 -11.66 6.53 20.94
C VAL A 9 -10.73 6.14 19.78
N PHE A 10 -10.31 4.88 19.75
CA PHE A 10 -9.40 4.33 18.75
C PHE A 10 -10.14 3.86 17.50
N LEU A 11 -10.83 4.79 16.83
CA LEU A 11 -11.28 4.57 15.45
C LEU A 11 -10.07 4.14 14.60
N HIS A 12 -10.21 2.99 13.93
CA HIS A 12 -9.15 2.36 13.14
C HIS A 12 -9.41 2.57 11.66
N ALA A 13 -8.84 3.66 11.14
CA ALA A 13 -8.93 4.10 9.75
C ALA A 13 -8.65 3.02 8.70
N GLN A 14 -9.15 3.25 7.49
CA GLN A 14 -8.70 2.61 6.25
C GLN A 14 -8.36 3.69 5.21
N PRO A 15 -7.17 3.66 4.57
CA PRO A 15 -6.73 4.73 3.66
C PRO A 15 -7.36 4.62 2.26
N ARG A 16 -7.30 5.72 1.50
CA ARG A 16 -7.84 5.83 0.13
C ARG A 16 -6.90 6.62 -0.79
N PRO A 17 -6.69 6.20 -2.05
CA PRO A 17 -6.12 7.04 -3.10
C PRO A 17 -7.21 7.76 -3.94
N SER A 18 -6.78 8.81 -4.64
CA SER A 18 -7.56 9.71 -5.51
C SER A 18 -6.62 10.23 -6.61
N LEU A 19 -7.02 10.64 -7.82
CA LEU A 19 -8.25 10.62 -8.64
C LEU A 19 -7.76 10.69 -10.12
N PRO A 20 -8.50 10.31 -11.19
CA PRO A 20 -9.93 9.98 -11.28
C PRO A 20 -10.25 8.53 -11.69
N GLY A 21 -11.51 8.11 -11.52
CA GLY A 21 -11.99 6.76 -11.85
C GLY A 21 -12.22 5.88 -10.62
N VAL A 22 -12.95 6.41 -9.63
CA VAL A 22 -13.05 5.91 -8.25
C VAL A 22 -13.59 4.47 -8.14
N PRO A 23 -12.84 3.53 -7.52
CA PRO A 23 -13.31 2.20 -7.15
C PRO A 23 -13.29 1.99 -5.62
N TYR A 24 -13.62 3.03 -4.84
CA TYR A 24 -13.51 3.06 -3.36
C TYR A 24 -14.66 3.83 -2.68
N ALA A 25 -15.89 3.67 -3.16
CA ALA A 25 -17.10 4.02 -2.39
C ALA A 25 -17.89 2.73 -2.12
N PHE A 26 -18.53 2.65 -0.95
CA PHE A 26 -19.51 1.61 -0.63
C PHE A 26 -20.91 2.08 -1.03
N THR A 27 -21.26 3.33 -0.71
CA THR A 27 -22.57 3.92 -1.01
C THR A 27 -22.41 5.09 -1.98
N PRO A 28 -23.27 5.22 -3.02
CA PRO A 28 -23.26 6.38 -3.90
C PRO A 28 -23.48 7.71 -3.15
N SER A 29 -22.64 8.71 -3.40
CA SER A 29 -22.75 10.03 -2.75
C SER A 29 -23.82 10.95 -3.35
N LEU A 30 -24.50 10.54 -4.41
CA LEU A 30 -25.47 11.35 -5.15
C LEU A 30 -26.73 10.55 -5.49
N GLY A 31 -27.88 11.23 -5.54
CA GLY A 31 -29.16 10.63 -5.88
C GLY A 31 -29.86 10.02 -4.67
N LYS A 32 -30.38 8.81 -4.83
CA LYS A 32 -30.99 8.02 -3.77
C LYS A 32 -30.07 6.86 -3.38
N ALA A 33 -29.95 6.61 -2.09
CA ALA A 33 -29.28 5.43 -1.56
C ALA A 33 -30.24 4.67 -0.63
N ARG A 34 -30.50 3.41 -0.97
CA ARG A 34 -31.25 2.44 -0.16
C ARG A 34 -30.30 1.73 0.78
N LEU A 35 -30.61 1.80 2.06
CA LEU A 35 -29.88 1.13 3.12
C LEU A 35 -30.73 0.00 3.73
N LEU A 36 -30.07 -1.08 4.11
CA LEU A 36 -30.66 -2.23 4.79
C LEU A 36 -30.03 -2.33 6.17
N VAL A 37 -30.82 -2.12 7.23
CA VAL A 37 -30.33 -2.17 8.62
C VAL A 37 -30.76 -3.49 9.26
N LEU A 38 -29.83 -4.41 9.49
CA LEU A 38 -30.10 -5.70 10.12
C LEU A 38 -29.74 -5.67 11.61
N LEU A 39 -30.70 -5.89 12.49
CA LEU A 39 -30.49 -5.97 13.93
C LEU A 39 -30.23 -7.44 14.34
N ILE A 40 -29.18 -7.73 15.11
CA ILE A 40 -28.85 -9.09 15.55
C ILE A 40 -28.51 -9.19 17.05
N ASN A 41 -29.25 -10.05 17.75
CA ASN A 41 -29.21 -10.25 19.20
C ASN A 41 -28.46 -11.53 19.58
N PHE A 42 -27.77 -11.50 20.72
CA PHE A 42 -26.98 -12.62 21.22
C PHE A 42 -27.81 -13.62 22.07
N PRO A 43 -27.40 -14.90 22.17
CA PRO A 43 -28.07 -15.88 23.00
C PRO A 43 -28.19 -15.45 24.46
N ASN A 44 -29.41 -15.57 25.01
CA ASN A 44 -29.77 -15.18 26.38
C ASN A 44 -29.65 -13.68 26.70
N GLN A 45 -29.50 -12.82 25.68
CA GLN A 45 -29.61 -11.36 25.83
C GLN A 45 -30.99 -10.85 25.40
N THR A 46 -31.29 -9.61 25.74
CA THR A 46 -32.53 -8.93 25.38
C THR A 46 -32.21 -7.50 24.96
N PRO A 47 -32.59 -7.08 23.74
CA PRO A 47 -32.46 -5.69 23.30
C PRO A 47 -33.20 -4.72 24.22
N LEU A 48 -32.62 -3.54 24.39
CA LEU A 48 -33.20 -2.39 25.08
C LEU A 48 -33.91 -1.45 24.09
N PHE A 49 -33.56 -1.48 22.80
CA PHE A 49 -34.10 -0.61 21.75
C PHE A 49 -34.85 -1.38 20.65
N SER A 50 -35.95 -0.79 20.17
CA SER A 50 -36.84 -1.40 19.18
C SER A 50 -36.44 -1.07 17.73
N PRO A 51 -36.86 -1.89 16.74
CA PRO A 51 -36.60 -1.60 15.32
C PRO A 51 -37.12 -0.21 14.88
N ASP A 52 -38.27 0.22 15.39
CA ASP A 52 -38.84 1.55 15.10
C ASP A 52 -37.91 2.69 15.54
N GLN A 53 -37.20 2.55 16.66
CA GLN A 53 -36.26 3.57 17.14
C GLN A 53 -35.02 3.68 16.23
N PHE A 54 -34.55 2.55 15.67
CA PHE A 54 -33.51 2.57 14.64
C PHE A 54 -34.05 3.12 13.31
N GLN A 55 -35.30 2.83 12.95
CA GLN A 55 -35.95 3.38 11.75
C GLN A 55 -36.08 4.91 11.85
N GLU A 56 -36.37 5.44 13.04
CA GLU A 56 -36.36 6.88 13.32
C GLU A 56 -34.94 7.48 13.27
N LEU A 57 -33.96 6.83 13.92
CA LEU A 57 -32.55 7.24 13.98
C LEU A 57 -31.92 7.38 12.58
N PHE A 58 -32.15 6.40 11.71
CA PHE A 58 -31.58 6.37 10.36
C PHE A 58 -32.40 7.19 9.36
N PHE A 59 -33.73 7.03 9.32
CA PHE A 59 -34.54 7.41 8.15
C PHE A 59 -35.62 8.47 8.38
N SER A 60 -35.91 8.88 9.62
CA SER A 60 -36.93 9.92 9.87
C SER A 60 -36.53 11.29 9.30
N ARG A 61 -37.51 12.20 9.14
CA ARG A 61 -37.33 13.52 8.55
C ARG A 61 -37.88 14.63 9.43
N GLY A 62 -36.98 15.39 10.07
CA GLY A 62 -37.34 16.48 10.98
C GLY A 62 -38.10 16.04 12.24
N ALA A 63 -38.05 14.74 12.58
CA ALA A 63 -38.77 14.14 13.69
C ALA A 63 -37.85 13.68 14.83
N TYR A 64 -36.66 13.13 14.51
CA TYR A 64 -35.69 12.74 15.52
C TYR A 64 -35.17 13.98 16.28
N PRO A 65 -35.20 14.03 17.63
CA PRO A 65 -34.94 15.27 18.38
C PRO A 65 -33.58 15.93 18.12
N THR A 66 -32.56 15.14 17.79
CA THR A 66 -31.21 15.64 17.45
C THR A 66 -30.91 15.67 15.96
N GLY A 67 -31.91 15.36 15.12
CA GLY A 67 -31.80 15.13 13.68
C GLY A 67 -31.33 13.71 13.36
N SER A 68 -31.93 13.04 12.38
CA SER A 68 -31.56 11.68 11.95
C SER A 68 -30.30 11.67 11.08
N LEU A 69 -29.77 10.47 10.75
CA LEU A 69 -28.77 10.33 9.67
C LEU A 69 -29.29 10.93 8.36
N ALA A 70 -30.56 10.65 8.02
CA ALA A 70 -31.18 11.18 6.82
C ALA A 70 -31.22 12.72 6.80
N ASP A 71 -31.57 13.36 7.91
CA ASP A 71 -31.56 14.81 8.07
C ASP A 71 -30.14 15.38 7.94
N TYR A 72 -29.16 14.77 8.63
CA TYR A 72 -27.74 15.16 8.54
C TYR A 72 -27.23 15.15 7.10
N LEU A 73 -27.47 14.05 6.38
CA LEU A 73 -27.00 13.91 4.99
C LEU A 73 -27.72 14.86 4.03
N ALA A 74 -29.01 15.17 4.25
CA ALA A 74 -29.71 16.15 3.41
C ALA A 74 -29.25 17.58 3.66
N GLU A 75 -28.95 17.97 4.91
CA GLU A 75 -28.40 19.29 5.23
C GLU A 75 -26.98 19.43 4.64
N ASN A 76 -26.10 18.44 4.86
CA ASN A 76 -24.73 18.48 4.37
C ASN A 76 -24.62 18.45 2.85
N SER A 77 -25.44 17.62 2.17
CA SER A 77 -25.43 17.45 0.71
C SER A 77 -26.27 18.47 -0.05
N TYR A 78 -26.95 19.39 0.64
CA TYR A 78 -27.93 20.31 0.06
C TYR A 78 -29.07 19.59 -0.70
N GLY A 79 -29.47 18.41 -0.21
CA GLY A 79 -30.45 17.53 -0.83
C GLY A 79 -29.96 16.73 -2.04
N LYS A 80 -28.64 16.71 -2.32
CA LYS A 80 -28.06 15.89 -3.41
C LYS A 80 -28.01 14.40 -3.09
N LEU A 81 -27.94 14.03 -1.81
CA LEU A 81 -28.07 12.65 -1.34
C LEU A 81 -29.33 12.50 -0.50
N ILE A 82 -30.13 11.48 -0.82
CA ILE A 82 -31.32 11.08 -0.08
C ILE A 82 -31.15 9.61 0.31
N VAL A 83 -30.91 9.34 1.59
CA VAL A 83 -31.03 7.98 2.13
C VAL A 83 -32.49 7.64 2.41
N GLU A 84 -32.87 6.41 2.06
CA GLU A 84 -34.12 5.72 2.41
C GLU A 84 -33.80 4.25 2.75
N GLY A 85 -34.71 3.50 3.39
CA GLY A 85 -34.40 2.12 3.78
C GLY A 85 -35.35 1.52 4.82
N GLU A 86 -35.09 0.26 5.18
CA GLU A 86 -35.82 -0.47 6.23
C GLU A 86 -34.89 -1.05 7.31
N VAL A 87 -35.43 -1.20 8.51
CA VAL A 87 -34.83 -1.95 9.63
C VAL A 87 -35.49 -3.32 9.74
N ARG A 88 -34.69 -4.37 9.90
CA ARG A 88 -35.13 -5.78 9.96
C ARG A 88 -34.45 -6.55 11.10
N GLY A 89 -35.08 -7.62 11.57
CA GLY A 89 -34.72 -8.30 12.82
C GLY A 89 -35.54 -7.78 14.02
N TRP A 90 -35.19 -8.05 15.27
CA TRP A 90 -33.96 -8.69 15.76
C TRP A 90 -33.81 -10.17 15.36
N TYR A 91 -32.75 -10.48 14.61
CA TYR A 91 -32.28 -11.84 14.32
C TYR A 91 -31.51 -12.43 15.50
N GLN A 92 -31.31 -13.75 15.53
CA GLN A 92 -30.48 -14.39 16.55
C GLN A 92 -29.11 -14.80 16.02
N ALA A 93 -28.06 -14.32 16.68
CA ALA A 93 -26.74 -14.93 16.64
C ALA A 93 -26.78 -16.32 17.30
N LYS A 94 -25.93 -17.25 16.84
CA LYS A 94 -25.84 -18.61 17.40
C LYS A 94 -24.94 -18.69 18.64
N GLU A 95 -23.91 -17.85 18.68
CA GLU A 95 -22.89 -17.81 19.73
C GLU A 95 -23.01 -16.50 20.53
N PRO A 96 -22.40 -16.37 21.72
CA PRO A 96 -22.31 -15.08 22.42
C PRO A 96 -21.33 -14.13 21.72
N GLU A 97 -21.49 -12.82 21.92
CA GLU A 97 -20.66 -11.76 21.32
C GLU A 97 -19.14 -12.04 21.35
N ALA A 98 -18.63 -12.50 22.50
CA ALA A 98 -17.22 -12.83 22.72
C ALA A 98 -16.65 -13.87 21.73
N TYR A 99 -17.50 -14.71 21.11
CA TYR A 99 -17.12 -15.59 20.02
C TYR A 99 -16.76 -14.79 18.76
N TYR A 100 -17.65 -13.89 18.32
CA TYR A 100 -17.45 -13.08 17.12
C TYR A 100 -16.40 -11.98 17.33
N ALA A 101 -16.28 -11.46 18.56
CA ALA A 101 -15.22 -10.53 18.93
C ALA A 101 -13.82 -11.18 18.95
N GLY A 102 -13.73 -12.50 19.17
CA GLY A 102 -12.49 -13.28 19.05
C GLY A 102 -11.37 -12.90 20.05
N ASN A 103 -11.68 -12.15 21.12
CA ASN A 103 -10.70 -11.44 21.96
C ASN A 103 -9.79 -10.52 21.12
N ALA A 104 -10.38 -9.86 20.12
CA ALA A 104 -9.72 -8.95 19.19
C ALA A 104 -10.71 -7.97 18.51
N PHE A 105 -11.78 -7.59 19.20
CA PHE A 105 -12.79 -6.62 18.72
C PHE A 105 -13.55 -7.02 17.44
N GLY A 106 -13.40 -8.27 17.00
CA GLY A 106 -13.99 -8.82 15.77
C GLY A 106 -13.15 -8.61 14.50
N HIS A 107 -12.18 -7.69 14.52
CA HIS A 107 -11.42 -7.26 13.33
C HIS A 107 -10.37 -8.27 12.81
N LYS A 108 -9.89 -9.22 13.63
CA LYS A 108 -8.79 -10.12 13.20
C LYS A 108 -9.30 -11.17 12.21
N PRO A 109 -8.96 -11.07 10.90
CA PRO A 109 -9.62 -11.92 9.91
C PRO A 109 -9.14 -13.36 9.99
N THR A 110 -7.89 -13.55 10.41
CA THR A 110 -7.26 -14.86 10.70
C THR A 110 -7.88 -15.63 11.86
N LEU A 111 -8.87 -15.07 12.57
CA LEU A 111 -9.64 -15.77 13.60
C LEU A 111 -10.98 -16.33 13.10
N TYR A 112 -11.40 -16.01 11.87
CA TYR A 112 -12.64 -16.52 11.26
C TYR A 112 -12.80 -18.04 11.46
N PRO A 113 -13.97 -18.54 11.88
CA PRO A 113 -15.26 -17.83 12.04
C PRO A 113 -15.41 -16.94 13.29
N ARG A 114 -14.40 -16.81 14.16
CA ARG A 114 -14.45 -15.91 15.34
C ARG A 114 -14.09 -14.46 14.97
N SER A 115 -14.95 -13.85 14.18
CA SER A 115 -14.79 -12.51 13.60
C SER A 115 -16.14 -11.86 13.31
N MET A 116 -16.21 -10.53 13.20
CA MET A 116 -17.47 -9.81 12.90
C MET A 116 -18.14 -10.26 11.59
N ALA A 117 -17.35 -10.59 10.55
CA ALA A 117 -17.84 -11.14 9.29
C ALA A 117 -18.81 -12.33 9.46
N ARG A 118 -18.56 -13.21 10.45
CA ARG A 118 -19.41 -14.37 10.75
C ARG A 118 -20.75 -13.98 11.37
N LEU A 119 -20.81 -12.88 12.13
CA LEU A 119 -22.07 -12.36 12.66
C LEU A 119 -22.93 -11.78 11.54
N VAL A 120 -22.30 -11.03 10.62
CA VAL A 120 -22.96 -10.45 9.44
C VAL A 120 -23.50 -11.56 8.53
N GLU A 121 -22.75 -12.64 8.29
CA GLU A 121 -23.28 -13.83 7.58
C GLU A 121 -24.57 -14.38 8.22
N GLU A 122 -24.66 -14.39 9.55
CA GLU A 122 -25.83 -14.93 10.26
C GLU A 122 -27.02 -13.97 10.26
N ALA A 123 -26.79 -12.66 10.22
CA ALA A 123 -27.84 -11.67 9.98
C ALA A 123 -28.36 -11.75 8.53
N VAL A 124 -27.46 -11.73 7.54
CA VAL A 124 -27.79 -11.80 6.10
C VAL A 124 -28.57 -13.08 5.77
N ALA A 125 -28.13 -14.24 6.28
CA ALA A 125 -28.81 -15.52 6.03
C ALA A 125 -30.20 -15.63 6.69
N GLN A 126 -30.49 -14.84 7.73
CA GLN A 126 -31.83 -14.78 8.32
C GLN A 126 -32.74 -13.79 7.60
N ALA A 127 -32.19 -12.64 7.15
CA ALA A 127 -32.89 -11.68 6.30
C ALA A 127 -33.31 -12.30 4.95
N GLU A 128 -32.42 -13.04 4.31
CA GLU A 128 -32.68 -13.87 3.13
C GLU A 128 -33.83 -14.86 3.38
N ALA A 129 -33.80 -15.58 4.51
CA ALA A 129 -34.84 -16.54 4.88
C ALA A 129 -36.20 -15.90 5.19
N GLU A 130 -36.24 -14.60 5.50
CA GLU A 130 -37.47 -13.78 5.62
C GLU A 130 -37.91 -13.14 4.28
N GLY A 131 -37.16 -13.33 3.19
CA GLY A 131 -37.47 -12.75 1.88
C GLY A 131 -37.09 -11.27 1.74
N VAL A 132 -35.98 -10.84 2.35
CA VAL A 132 -35.30 -9.59 1.95
C VAL A 132 -34.61 -9.80 0.60
N ASP A 133 -35.05 -9.08 -0.43
CA ASP A 133 -34.35 -9.01 -1.72
C ASP A 133 -33.11 -8.11 -1.60
N PHE A 134 -31.92 -8.72 -1.60
CA PHE A 134 -30.65 -8.01 -1.51
C PHE A 134 -30.30 -7.23 -2.77
N SER A 135 -30.84 -7.59 -3.94
CA SER A 135 -30.61 -6.86 -5.19
C SER A 135 -31.23 -5.45 -5.16
N ALA A 136 -32.25 -5.23 -4.33
CA ALA A 136 -32.85 -3.91 -4.10
C ALA A 136 -31.93 -2.88 -3.39
N TYR A 137 -30.73 -3.31 -2.96
CA TYR A 137 -29.71 -2.50 -2.29
C TYR A 137 -28.40 -2.38 -3.06
N ASP A 138 -28.33 -2.90 -4.29
CA ASP A 138 -27.38 -2.43 -5.30
C ASP A 138 -27.92 -1.08 -5.82
N ASN A 139 -27.25 0.02 -5.42
CA ASN A 139 -27.75 1.36 -5.67
C ASN A 139 -27.21 1.97 -6.97
N ASN A 140 -26.23 1.31 -7.60
CA ASN A 140 -25.50 1.85 -8.75
C ASN A 140 -25.50 0.92 -9.98
N GLY A 141 -25.75 -0.38 -9.79
CA GLY A 141 -25.79 -1.41 -10.82
C GLY A 141 -24.47 -2.17 -11.04
N ASP A 142 -23.51 -2.12 -10.10
CA ASP A 142 -22.22 -2.82 -10.22
C ASP A 142 -22.26 -4.30 -9.79
N GLY A 143 -23.39 -4.76 -9.24
CA GLY A 143 -23.57 -6.13 -8.76
C GLY A 143 -23.11 -6.34 -7.30
N HIS A 144 -22.89 -5.29 -6.52
CA HIS A 144 -22.66 -5.34 -5.08
C HIS A 144 -23.80 -4.64 -4.32
N VAL A 145 -24.03 -5.06 -3.08
CA VAL A 145 -24.82 -4.28 -2.12
C VAL A 145 -24.02 -3.04 -1.71
N ASP A 146 -24.69 -1.89 -1.68
CA ASP A 146 -24.13 -0.55 -1.45
C ASP A 146 -24.55 0.06 -0.09
N GLY A 147 -25.39 -0.62 0.69
CA GLY A 147 -26.10 -0.01 1.83
C GLY A 147 -26.35 -0.91 3.04
N LEU A 148 -25.60 -2.01 3.20
CA LEU A 148 -25.75 -2.89 4.37
C LEU A 148 -25.18 -2.26 5.66
N VAL A 149 -26.03 -2.18 6.67
CA VAL A 149 -25.72 -1.81 8.05
C VAL A 149 -26.14 -2.95 8.97
N VAL A 150 -25.33 -3.27 9.99
CA VAL A 150 -25.64 -4.25 11.03
C VAL A 150 -25.56 -3.59 12.40
N ILE A 151 -26.58 -3.78 13.23
CA ILE A 151 -26.58 -3.37 14.64
C ILE A 151 -26.50 -4.64 15.49
N HIS A 152 -25.46 -4.77 16.31
CA HIS A 152 -25.40 -5.86 17.29
C HIS A 152 -25.99 -5.42 18.63
N GLN A 153 -26.66 -6.34 19.34
CA GLN A 153 -27.18 -6.07 20.68
C GLN A 153 -26.02 -5.70 21.65
N GLY A 154 -26.29 -4.81 22.60
CA GLY A 154 -25.31 -4.38 23.61
C GLY A 154 -24.42 -3.20 23.19
N PRO A 155 -23.41 -2.85 24.03
CA PRO A 155 -22.53 -1.71 23.82
C PRO A 155 -21.26 -2.07 23.03
N GLY A 156 -20.69 -1.08 22.35
CA GLY A 156 -19.49 -1.24 21.54
C GLY A 156 -18.20 -1.40 22.36
N GLY A 157 -17.20 -2.05 21.76
CA GLY A 157 -15.85 -2.24 22.29
C GLY A 157 -15.07 -0.94 22.43
N ASP A 158 -15.47 0.13 21.74
CA ASP A 158 -15.00 1.50 21.92
C ASP A 158 -15.52 2.12 23.24
N VAL A 159 -16.76 1.80 23.61
CA VAL A 159 -17.40 2.21 24.87
C VAL A 159 -16.84 1.42 26.06
N THR A 160 -16.71 0.10 25.92
CA THR A 160 -16.27 -0.77 27.02
C THR A 160 -14.76 -0.89 27.15
N ASN A 161 -14.00 -0.62 26.07
CA ASN A 161 -12.58 -0.92 25.91
C ASN A 161 -12.24 -2.40 26.23
N ARG A 162 -13.15 -3.32 25.89
CA ARG A 162 -12.97 -4.77 26.10
C ARG A 162 -12.80 -5.52 24.78
N PRO A 163 -11.73 -6.30 24.59
CA PRO A 163 -11.48 -7.02 23.34
C PRO A 163 -12.46 -8.18 23.08
N ASP A 164 -13.30 -8.54 24.05
CA ASP A 164 -14.40 -9.51 23.91
C ASP A 164 -15.77 -8.87 23.62
N ASN A 165 -15.83 -7.55 23.43
CA ASN A 165 -16.94 -6.86 22.74
C ASN A 165 -16.58 -6.60 21.27
N LEU A 166 -17.58 -6.41 20.40
CA LEU A 166 -17.41 -6.00 19.00
C LEU A 166 -17.19 -4.48 18.88
N TRP A 167 -16.40 -4.03 17.92
CA TRP A 167 -16.07 -2.61 17.73
C TRP A 167 -16.69 -2.03 16.46
N THR A 168 -17.31 -0.85 16.59
CA THR A 168 -18.04 -0.12 15.56
C THR A 168 -17.14 0.37 14.43
N THR A 169 -17.43 0.00 13.18
CA THR A 169 -16.54 0.22 12.02
C THR A 169 -17.21 -0.10 10.67
N MET A 170 -16.57 0.27 9.54
CA MET A 170 -16.73 -0.40 8.25
C MET A 170 -15.77 -1.61 8.12
N ASP A 171 -16.29 -2.79 7.76
CA ASP A 171 -15.46 -3.94 7.39
C ASP A 171 -16.05 -4.76 6.23
N TYR A 172 -15.35 -5.84 5.84
CA TYR A 172 -15.66 -6.67 4.67
C TYR A 172 -15.81 -8.14 5.08
N ILE A 173 -16.87 -8.81 4.62
CA ILE A 173 -17.07 -10.25 4.86
C ILE A 173 -15.90 -11.05 4.29
N SER A 174 -15.44 -10.69 3.09
CA SER A 174 -14.31 -11.29 2.38
C SER A 174 -12.98 -11.24 3.14
N ARG A 175 -12.76 -10.27 4.04
CA ARG A 175 -11.53 -10.26 4.86
C ARG A 175 -11.47 -11.47 5.78
N GLY A 176 -12.54 -11.76 6.51
CA GLY A 176 -12.60 -12.92 7.42
C GLY A 176 -12.87 -14.23 6.68
N ARG A 177 -13.90 -14.24 5.83
CA ARG A 177 -14.41 -15.42 5.12
C ARG A 177 -13.60 -15.81 3.88
N GLY A 178 -12.68 -14.94 3.46
CA GLY A 178 -12.01 -15.01 2.16
C GLY A 178 -12.84 -14.38 1.04
N THR A 179 -14.11 -14.73 0.90
CA THR A 179 -14.97 -14.27 -0.22
C THR A 179 -16.32 -13.70 0.23
N ALA A 180 -16.89 -12.86 -0.62
CA ALA A 180 -18.21 -12.25 -0.46
C ALA A 180 -19.35 -13.29 -0.43
N LEU A 181 -20.51 -12.91 0.09
CA LEU A 181 -21.74 -13.69 -0.08
C LEU A 181 -22.37 -13.37 -1.44
N GLN A 182 -22.82 -14.41 -2.16
CA GLN A 182 -23.69 -14.26 -3.32
C GLN A 182 -25.14 -14.46 -2.86
N VAL A 183 -25.98 -13.42 -2.99
CA VAL A 183 -27.40 -13.41 -2.61
C VAL A 183 -28.15 -12.60 -3.68
N ASP A 184 -29.31 -13.07 -4.15
CA ASP A 184 -30.11 -12.44 -5.23
C ASP A 184 -29.33 -12.03 -6.50
N GLY A 185 -28.22 -12.70 -6.79
CA GLY A 185 -27.33 -12.39 -7.91
C GLY A 185 -26.32 -11.27 -7.65
N VAL A 186 -26.42 -10.56 -6.52
CA VAL A 186 -25.50 -9.51 -6.08
C VAL A 186 -24.51 -10.02 -5.01
N LYS A 187 -23.45 -9.23 -4.75
CA LYS A 187 -22.45 -9.48 -3.73
C LYS A 187 -22.75 -8.71 -2.45
N VAL A 188 -22.96 -9.41 -1.35
CA VAL A 188 -22.89 -8.82 -0.02
C VAL A 188 -21.46 -9.00 0.50
N ASP A 189 -20.75 -7.89 0.70
CA ASP A 189 -19.35 -7.93 1.17
C ASP A 189 -19.01 -6.80 2.13
N ARG A 190 -19.16 -5.55 1.68
CA ARG A 190 -18.98 -4.33 2.47
C ARG A 190 -20.15 -4.19 3.46
N PHE A 191 -19.88 -3.81 4.70
CA PHE A 191 -20.90 -3.45 5.69
C PHE A 191 -20.40 -2.38 6.66
N LEU A 192 -21.32 -1.61 7.24
CA LEU A 192 -21.09 -0.92 8.51
C LEU A 192 -21.61 -1.80 9.65
N ILE A 193 -20.88 -1.87 10.77
CA ILE A 193 -21.37 -2.51 12.00
C ILE A 193 -21.31 -1.50 13.16
N PHE A 194 -22.38 -1.46 13.95
CA PHE A 194 -22.54 -0.57 15.11
C PHE A 194 -23.06 -1.33 16.34
N GLU A 195 -22.87 -0.71 17.51
CA GLU A 195 -23.51 -1.11 18.75
C GLU A 195 -24.99 -0.70 18.82
N GLU A 196 -25.77 -1.38 19.65
CA GLU A 196 -27.17 -1.01 19.92
C GLU A 196 -27.27 0.32 20.67
N TYR A 197 -26.40 0.49 21.68
CA TYR A 197 -26.47 1.61 22.60
C TYR A 197 -25.11 2.05 23.12
N TYR A 198 -24.97 3.36 23.30
CA TYR A 198 -23.78 3.95 23.92
C TYR A 198 -23.84 3.88 25.45
N GLN A 199 -25.05 3.96 26.03
CA GLN A 199 -25.35 3.65 27.44
C GLN A 199 -26.71 2.94 27.52
N PRO A 200 -27.03 2.13 28.56
CA PRO A 200 -28.27 1.33 28.57
C PRO A 200 -29.58 2.13 28.46
N ASP A 201 -29.56 3.43 28.76
CA ASP A 201 -30.66 4.40 28.61
C ASP A 201 -30.52 5.30 27.37
N ARG A 202 -29.52 5.05 26.51
CA ARG A 202 -29.12 5.91 25.38
C ARG A 202 -28.61 5.12 24.17
N ILE A 203 -29.47 5.01 23.17
CA ILE A 203 -29.20 4.45 21.82
C ILE A 203 -27.93 5.05 21.18
N LEU A 204 -27.34 4.29 20.24
CA LEU A 204 -26.28 4.70 19.31
C LEU A 204 -26.45 6.16 18.82
N PRO A 205 -25.48 7.06 19.06
CA PRO A 205 -25.60 8.47 18.67
C PRO A 205 -25.34 8.71 17.17
N VAL A 206 -26.16 9.59 16.59
CA VAL A 206 -26.17 9.96 15.15
C VAL A 206 -24.79 10.38 14.63
N GLY A 207 -23.93 10.97 15.47
CA GLY A 207 -22.56 11.33 15.09
C GLY A 207 -21.73 10.14 14.67
N ILE A 208 -21.72 9.05 15.45
CA ILE A 208 -20.98 7.83 15.13
C ILE A 208 -21.53 7.22 13.84
N VAL A 209 -22.86 7.16 13.70
CA VAL A 209 -23.53 6.70 12.47
C VAL A 209 -23.09 7.53 11.25
N ALA A 210 -23.09 8.86 11.37
CA ALA A 210 -22.71 9.75 10.27
C ALA A 210 -21.22 9.65 9.92
N HIS A 211 -20.34 9.45 10.90
CA HIS A 211 -18.89 9.30 10.71
C HIS A 211 -18.56 8.03 9.92
N GLU A 212 -19.04 6.87 10.36
CA GLU A 212 -18.88 5.60 9.64
C GLU A 212 -19.57 5.64 8.26
N PHE A 213 -20.71 6.33 8.13
CA PHE A 213 -21.33 6.57 6.84
C PHE A 213 -20.49 7.50 5.94
N GLY A 214 -19.66 8.36 6.51
CA GLY A 214 -18.61 9.09 5.79
C GLY A 214 -17.61 8.16 5.12
N HIS A 215 -17.19 7.09 5.79
CA HIS A 215 -16.38 6.02 5.18
C HIS A 215 -17.17 5.23 4.13
N ALA A 216 -18.47 5.00 4.32
CA ALA A 216 -19.32 4.37 3.29
C ALA A 216 -19.37 5.21 1.99
N LEU A 217 -19.45 6.53 2.12
CA LEU A 217 -19.30 7.47 1.00
C LEU A 217 -17.84 7.59 0.50
N GLY A 218 -16.89 7.05 1.25
CA GLY A 218 -15.47 6.95 0.90
C GLY A 218 -14.61 8.15 1.30
N LEU A 219 -14.97 8.87 2.36
CA LEU A 219 -14.06 9.82 3.00
C LEU A 219 -13.07 9.09 3.92
N PRO A 220 -11.78 9.50 3.94
CA PRO A 220 -10.82 9.04 4.93
C PRO A 220 -10.94 9.86 6.23
N ASP A 221 -10.22 9.43 7.25
CA ASP A 221 -10.06 10.15 8.51
C ASP A 221 -9.20 11.41 8.37
N PHE A 222 -9.64 12.49 9.02
CA PHE A 222 -8.91 13.77 9.13
C PHE A 222 -8.39 14.04 10.56
N TYR A 223 -8.20 12.99 11.35
CA TYR A 223 -7.32 12.96 12.53
C TYR A 223 -6.09 12.08 12.24
N GLN A 224 -5.01 12.24 13.01
CA GLN A 224 -3.81 11.40 12.89
C GLN A 224 -4.11 9.97 13.34
N HIS A 225 -3.65 8.96 12.59
CA HIS A 225 -3.88 7.55 12.93
C HIS A 225 -3.33 7.24 14.34
N GLY A 226 -4.10 6.50 15.12
CA GLY A 226 -3.85 6.33 16.57
C GLY A 226 -4.42 7.44 17.46
N GLY A 227 -5.24 8.34 16.92
CA GLY A 227 -6.18 9.18 17.67
C GLY A 227 -5.58 10.32 18.52
N ARG A 228 -4.32 10.69 18.28
CA ARG A 228 -3.60 11.67 19.13
C ARG A 228 -3.82 13.14 18.76
N LEU A 229 -3.99 13.45 17.47
CA LEU A 229 -4.12 14.82 16.95
C LEU A 229 -5.32 14.92 16.02
N ALA A 230 -6.23 15.86 16.30
CA ALA A 230 -7.40 16.14 15.45
C ALA A 230 -7.07 17.32 14.51
N LEU A 231 -6.36 17.05 13.42
CA LEU A 231 -5.78 18.09 12.55
C LEU A 231 -6.82 18.94 11.81
N ALA A 232 -8.00 18.37 11.54
CA ALA A 232 -9.18 19.14 11.07
C ALA A 232 -10.13 19.58 12.20
N GLY A 233 -9.79 19.30 13.46
CA GLY A 233 -10.51 19.74 14.66
C GLY A 233 -11.98 19.32 14.68
N VAL A 234 -12.81 20.12 15.36
CA VAL A 234 -14.28 19.96 15.38
C VAL A 234 -14.95 20.42 14.07
N TYR A 235 -14.18 20.83 13.07
CA TYR A 235 -14.69 21.51 11.88
C TYR A 235 -14.95 20.54 10.70
N ASP A 236 -14.60 19.26 10.85
CA ASP A 236 -15.00 18.19 9.94
C ASP A 236 -15.47 16.95 10.73
N LEU A 237 -16.54 16.31 10.24
CA LEU A 237 -17.11 15.07 10.78
C LEU A 237 -16.10 13.94 10.88
N MET A 238 -15.22 13.79 9.89
CA MET A 238 -14.15 12.77 9.84
C MET A 238 -12.97 13.11 10.76
N SER A 239 -13.12 14.12 11.62
CA SER A 239 -12.20 14.49 12.67
C SER A 239 -12.96 14.59 14.00
N ALA A 240 -12.72 15.59 14.85
CA ALA A 240 -13.47 15.74 16.09
C ALA A 240 -14.92 16.25 15.90
N GLY A 241 -15.37 16.55 14.67
CA GLY A 241 -16.71 17.04 14.37
C GLY A 241 -17.82 16.06 14.76
N VAL A 242 -17.53 14.75 14.73
CA VAL A 242 -18.38 13.65 15.22
C VAL A 242 -19.02 13.93 16.59
N TRP A 243 -18.32 14.64 17.49
CA TRP A 243 -18.77 14.87 18.88
C TRP A 243 -19.80 15.99 19.06
N GLY A 244 -20.02 16.88 18.09
CA GLY A 244 -21.09 17.89 18.17
C GLY A 244 -20.99 18.91 19.32
N GLY A 245 -19.80 19.03 19.93
CA GLY A 245 -19.56 19.82 21.15
C GLY A 245 -19.59 19.00 22.46
N GLY A 246 -19.87 17.70 22.42
CA GLY A 246 -19.79 16.84 23.61
C GLY A 246 -20.05 15.36 23.37
N ASP A 247 -21.31 15.00 23.07
CA ASP A 247 -21.82 13.63 23.21
C ASP A 247 -22.07 12.87 21.89
N ALA A 248 -21.82 13.49 20.73
CA ALA A 248 -22.13 12.98 19.39
C ALA A 248 -23.62 12.83 19.03
N THR A 249 -24.59 13.30 19.84
CA THR A 249 -26.02 13.22 19.46
C THR A 249 -26.39 14.09 18.26
N ARG A 250 -25.70 15.22 18.07
CA ARG A 250 -25.83 16.14 16.93
C ARG A 250 -24.44 16.50 16.41
N PRO A 251 -23.85 15.72 15.49
CA PRO A 251 -22.49 15.98 14.96
C PRO A 251 -22.40 17.30 14.20
N PHE A 252 -21.20 17.82 14.05
CA PHE A 252 -20.92 18.96 13.18
C PHE A 252 -20.85 18.56 11.70
N GLN A 253 -21.02 19.53 10.80
CA GLN A 253 -20.99 19.31 9.35
C GLN A 253 -19.58 18.98 8.83
N LEU A 254 -19.56 18.27 7.71
CA LEU A 254 -18.39 18.04 6.86
C LEU A 254 -17.85 19.37 6.31
N SER A 255 -16.51 19.49 6.24
CA SER A 255 -15.82 20.64 5.66
C SER A 255 -16.10 20.79 4.16
N ALA A 256 -15.79 21.96 3.61
CA ALA A 256 -15.88 22.21 2.18
C ALA A 256 -14.94 21.32 1.35
N TYR A 257 -13.88 20.75 1.94
CA TYR A 257 -13.02 19.77 1.26
C TYR A 257 -13.79 18.46 1.08
N SER A 258 -14.28 17.89 2.17
CA SER A 258 -15.07 16.65 2.18
C SER A 258 -16.35 16.77 1.35
N LYS A 259 -17.05 17.91 1.42
CA LYS A 259 -18.21 18.21 0.56
C LYS A 259 -17.84 18.40 -0.92
N ALA A 260 -16.59 18.71 -1.26
CA ALA A 260 -16.13 18.74 -2.67
C ALA A 260 -15.83 17.33 -3.18
N GLU A 261 -15.13 16.51 -2.40
CA GLU A 261 -14.81 15.11 -2.73
C GLU A 261 -16.07 14.26 -2.96
N LEU A 262 -17.15 14.51 -2.19
CA LEU A 262 -18.45 13.86 -2.37
C LEU A 262 -19.29 14.42 -3.54
N GLY A 263 -18.81 15.46 -4.24
CA GLY A 263 -19.55 16.14 -5.31
C GLY A 263 -20.69 17.04 -4.83
N TRP A 264 -20.79 17.31 -3.52
CA TRP A 264 -21.86 18.10 -2.91
C TRP A 264 -21.70 19.60 -3.16
N LEU A 265 -20.47 20.10 -3.27
CA LEU A 265 -20.16 21.44 -3.77
C LEU A 265 -19.01 21.42 -4.79
N SER A 266 -18.73 22.57 -5.42
CA SER A 266 -17.55 22.77 -6.26
C SER A 266 -16.92 24.12 -5.88
N PRO A 267 -15.68 24.14 -5.34
CA PRO A 267 -15.08 25.39 -4.88
C PRO A 267 -14.77 26.34 -6.04
N LYS A 268 -15.18 27.62 -5.91
CA LYS A 268 -14.84 28.62 -6.91
C LYS A 268 -13.33 28.92 -6.84
N VAL A 269 -12.58 28.54 -7.87
CA VAL A 269 -11.17 28.93 -8.00
C VAL A 269 -11.07 30.46 -8.16
N ILE A 270 -10.22 31.08 -7.34
CA ILE A 270 -9.93 32.52 -7.35
C ILE A 270 -8.57 32.74 -7.99
N THR A 271 -8.56 33.42 -9.13
CA THR A 271 -7.33 33.88 -9.81
C THR A 271 -7.29 35.40 -9.88
N GLY A 272 -6.10 35.96 -9.66
CA GLY A 272 -5.88 37.38 -9.46
C GLY A 272 -6.64 37.94 -8.25
N ARG A 273 -6.61 39.27 -8.10
CA ARG A 273 -7.27 39.97 -7.00
C ARG A 273 -8.78 40.13 -7.20
N GLN A 274 -9.56 39.39 -6.41
CA GLN A 274 -11.03 39.45 -6.40
C GLN A 274 -11.56 39.94 -5.03
N ARG A 275 -12.76 40.51 -5.02
CA ARG A 275 -13.60 40.57 -3.80
C ARG A 275 -14.51 39.35 -3.80
N VAL A 276 -14.66 38.71 -2.65
CA VAL A 276 -15.45 37.50 -2.46
C VAL A 276 -16.41 37.71 -1.29
N ALA A 277 -17.59 37.12 -1.39
CA ALA A 277 -18.52 36.96 -0.28
C ALA A 277 -19.05 35.53 -0.30
N LEU A 278 -19.00 34.83 0.83
CA LEU A 278 -19.52 33.47 0.98
C LEU A 278 -20.71 33.49 1.96
N ALA A 279 -21.80 32.81 1.60
CA ALA A 279 -22.88 32.41 2.50
C ALA A 279 -22.42 31.25 3.41
N PRO A 280 -23.15 30.96 4.51
CA PRO A 280 -22.81 29.86 5.40
C PRO A 280 -22.86 28.50 4.68
N LEU A 281 -21.85 27.65 4.90
CA LEU A 281 -21.69 26.32 4.31
C LEU A 281 -22.82 25.35 4.71
N GLU A 282 -23.51 25.66 5.80
CA GLU A 282 -24.67 24.94 6.31
C GLU A 282 -25.93 25.21 5.47
N GLN A 283 -25.93 26.29 4.67
CA GLN A 283 -27.10 26.78 3.92
C GLN A 283 -26.87 26.88 2.41
N LYS A 284 -25.62 26.94 1.96
CA LYS A 284 -25.22 27.08 0.55
C LYS A 284 -23.92 26.33 0.24
N ALA A 285 -23.87 25.74 -0.94
CA ALA A 285 -22.68 25.15 -1.56
C ALA A 285 -21.65 26.21 -2.03
N GLU A 286 -21.31 27.17 -1.17
CA GLU A 286 -20.40 28.29 -1.47
C GLU A 286 -19.04 28.09 -0.75
N ALA A 287 -17.99 27.79 -1.52
CA ALA A 287 -16.59 27.74 -1.06
C ALA A 287 -15.65 28.33 -2.13
N ALA A 288 -14.41 28.69 -1.76
CA ALA A 288 -13.43 29.27 -2.69
C ALA A 288 -12.04 28.61 -2.58
N ARG A 289 -11.40 28.29 -3.71
CA ARG A 289 -10.06 27.66 -3.80
C ARG A 289 -9.01 28.67 -4.29
N LEU A 290 -7.88 28.73 -3.60
CA LEU A 290 -6.72 29.59 -3.91
C LEU A 290 -5.50 28.69 -4.07
N ASN A 291 -5.12 28.42 -5.32
CA ASN A 291 -3.99 27.52 -5.63
C ASN A 291 -2.64 28.15 -5.26
N THR A 292 -1.70 27.33 -4.83
CA THR A 292 -0.29 27.73 -4.70
C THR A 292 0.47 27.55 -6.04
N PRO A 293 1.77 27.87 -6.13
CA PRO A 293 2.61 27.58 -7.30
C PRO A 293 3.04 26.10 -7.41
N ARG A 294 2.55 25.24 -6.50
CA ARG A 294 2.76 23.80 -6.47
C ARG A 294 1.46 23.07 -6.87
N PRO A 295 1.50 22.15 -7.84
CA PRO A 295 0.36 21.27 -8.14
C PRO A 295 -0.07 20.46 -6.90
N GLY A 296 -1.37 20.19 -6.79
CA GLY A 296 -1.98 19.50 -5.64
C GLY A 296 -2.11 20.33 -4.35
N GLU A 297 -1.32 21.39 -4.19
CA GLU A 297 -1.29 22.20 -2.95
C GLU A 297 -2.06 23.52 -3.09
N TYR A 298 -2.99 23.81 -2.15
CA TYR A 298 -3.87 24.97 -2.19
C TYR A 298 -4.51 25.31 -0.84
N PHE A 299 -5.10 26.50 -0.77
CA PHE A 299 -5.98 26.90 0.33
C PHE A 299 -7.45 26.83 -0.08
N LEU A 300 -8.30 26.31 0.80
CA LEU A 300 -9.75 26.21 0.61
C LEU A 300 -10.47 27.01 1.70
N LEU A 301 -11.39 27.89 1.28
CA LEU A 301 -12.04 28.89 2.12
C LEU A 301 -13.55 28.60 2.21
N GLU A 302 -14.05 28.52 3.44
CA GLU A 302 -15.47 28.33 3.76
C GLU A 302 -15.94 29.31 4.84
N TYR A 303 -17.24 29.61 4.88
CA TYR A 303 -17.86 30.33 5.99
C TYR A 303 -18.68 29.34 6.81
N ARG A 304 -18.40 29.24 8.12
CA ARG A 304 -19.19 28.45 9.06
C ARG A 304 -19.95 29.34 10.03
N ALA A 305 -21.18 28.97 10.35
CA ALA A 305 -22.09 29.69 11.21
C ALA A 305 -22.82 28.76 12.18
N GLN A 306 -23.21 29.27 13.34
CA GLN A 306 -23.89 28.50 14.38
C GLN A 306 -25.38 28.27 14.03
N VAL A 307 -25.65 27.40 13.05
CA VAL A 307 -26.98 27.05 12.53
C VAL A 307 -27.06 25.56 12.17
N GLY A 308 -28.28 24.99 12.12
CA GLY A 308 -28.48 23.59 11.72
C GLY A 308 -27.77 22.62 12.67
N PHE A 309 -27.09 21.62 12.11
CA PHE A 309 -26.20 20.74 12.88
C PHE A 309 -25.01 21.47 13.53
N ASP A 310 -24.53 22.57 12.94
CA ASP A 310 -23.42 23.39 13.44
C ASP A 310 -23.80 24.41 14.52
N GLN A 311 -25.04 24.40 15.01
CA GLN A 311 -25.53 25.32 16.06
C GLN A 311 -24.66 25.37 17.34
N ASN A 312 -23.88 24.32 17.63
CA ASN A 312 -23.01 24.21 18.79
C ASN A 312 -21.51 24.47 18.48
N LEU A 313 -21.13 24.86 17.25
CA LEU A 313 -19.72 25.13 16.91
C LEU A 313 -19.10 26.15 17.89
N PRO A 314 -17.79 26.06 18.21
CA PRO A 314 -17.16 26.94 19.20
C PRO A 314 -17.07 28.41 18.77
N GLY A 315 -17.40 28.73 17.52
CA GLY A 315 -17.43 30.09 16.98
C GLY A 315 -18.11 30.12 15.61
N GLN A 316 -17.97 31.25 14.92
CA GLN A 316 -18.43 31.44 13.54
C GLN A 316 -17.49 32.41 12.79
N GLY A 317 -17.31 32.19 11.50
CA GLY A 317 -16.38 32.98 10.68
C GLY A 317 -15.83 32.22 9.48
N LEU A 318 -14.91 32.86 8.77
CA LEU A 318 -14.15 32.22 7.70
C LEU A 318 -13.18 31.19 8.32
N LEU A 319 -13.26 29.95 7.88
CA LEU A 319 -12.20 28.96 8.06
C LEU A 319 -11.36 28.90 6.78
N ILE A 320 -10.06 28.61 6.96
CA ILE A 320 -9.10 28.47 5.87
C ILE A 320 -8.39 27.13 6.05
N TRP A 321 -8.66 26.21 5.15
CA TRP A 321 -7.97 24.93 5.08
C TRP A 321 -6.71 25.06 4.23
N HIS A 322 -5.66 24.34 4.61
CA HIS A 322 -4.49 24.07 3.79
C HIS A 322 -4.57 22.61 3.35
N VAL A 323 -4.52 22.39 2.04
CA VAL A 323 -4.73 21.08 1.41
C VAL A 323 -3.51 20.69 0.59
N ASP A 324 -3.08 19.45 0.68
CA ASP A 324 -2.06 18.84 -0.18
C ASP A 324 -2.59 17.52 -0.78
N GLU A 325 -3.14 17.60 -1.99
CA GLU A 325 -3.65 16.44 -2.76
C GLU A 325 -2.54 15.42 -3.11
N ASN A 326 -1.25 15.73 -2.86
CA ASN A 326 -0.15 14.78 -3.03
C ASN A 326 0.03 13.81 -1.84
N VAL A 327 -0.65 14.03 -0.70
CA VAL A 327 -0.54 13.21 0.52
C VAL A 327 -1.53 12.03 0.48
N ILE A 328 -1.09 10.91 -0.09
CA ILE A 328 -1.92 9.70 -0.28
C ILE A 328 -2.18 8.85 1.00
N THR A 329 -1.72 9.29 2.17
CA THR A 329 -1.90 8.60 3.47
C THR A 329 -2.96 9.25 4.36
N GLY A 330 -3.84 10.08 3.80
CA GLY A 330 -4.79 10.87 4.58
C GLY A 330 -4.08 11.86 5.50
N ASN A 331 -4.58 12.03 6.74
CA ASN A 331 -4.03 12.97 7.72
C ASN A 331 -2.90 12.44 8.60
N ASP A 332 -2.17 11.41 8.14
CA ASP A 332 -0.89 11.06 8.75
C ASP A 332 0.21 12.07 8.43
N LEU A 333 1.25 12.08 9.28
CA LEU A 333 2.30 13.11 9.30
C LEU A 333 3.71 12.63 8.83
N PRO A 334 3.88 11.82 7.77
CA PRO A 334 5.20 11.39 7.30
C PRO A 334 5.82 12.43 6.36
N CYS A 335 6.72 13.27 6.87
CA CYS A 335 7.51 14.16 6.01
C CYS A 335 8.99 14.19 6.40
N THR A 336 9.86 14.04 5.40
CA THR A 336 11.32 13.96 5.57
C THR A 336 12.00 15.00 4.70
N GLY A 337 12.40 16.13 5.28
CA GLY A 337 13.18 17.20 4.61
C GLY A 337 12.44 18.53 4.37
N CYS A 338 11.12 18.53 4.52
CA CYS A 338 10.28 19.74 4.56
C CYS A 338 10.50 20.58 5.83
N CYS A 339 9.93 21.80 5.87
CA CYS A 339 9.97 22.63 7.08
C CYS A 339 8.87 22.28 8.11
N ARG A 340 7.80 21.61 7.68
CA ARG A 340 6.64 21.17 8.48
C ARG A 340 6.01 19.93 7.88
N ASN A 341 5.41 19.11 8.74
CA ASN A 341 4.58 17.99 8.30
C ASN A 341 3.40 18.49 7.45
N HIS A 342 3.24 17.95 6.25
CA HIS A 342 2.04 18.06 5.44
C HIS A 342 1.07 16.89 5.70
N PRO A 343 -0.05 17.09 6.42
CA PRO A 343 -1.22 16.24 6.27
C PRO A 343 -1.96 16.60 4.97
N LEU A 344 -2.82 15.71 4.49
CA LEU A 344 -3.72 15.98 3.35
C LEU A 344 -4.59 17.23 3.61
N LEU A 345 -5.12 17.40 4.82
CA LEU A 345 -6.00 18.50 5.22
C LEU A 345 -5.66 19.03 6.62
N ALA A 346 -5.32 20.32 6.74
CA ALA A 346 -5.17 21.02 8.03
C ALA A 346 -5.94 22.34 8.06
N LEU A 347 -6.29 22.81 9.26
CA LEU A 347 -6.84 24.15 9.45
C LEU A 347 -5.72 25.16 9.74
N GLU A 348 -5.65 26.24 8.95
CA GLU A 348 -4.82 27.41 9.26
C GLU A 348 -5.50 28.23 10.37
N GLN A 349 -5.35 27.76 11.63
CA GLN A 349 -5.92 28.39 12.83
C GLN A 349 -5.60 29.88 12.90
N ALA A 350 -6.62 30.75 12.86
CA ALA A 350 -6.43 32.18 12.68
C ALA A 350 -5.52 32.83 13.73
N ASP A 351 -5.43 32.29 14.95
CA ASP A 351 -4.55 32.76 16.01
C ASP A 351 -3.10 32.26 15.96
N GLY A 352 -2.79 31.30 15.10
CA GLY A 352 -1.46 30.67 15.00
C GLY A 352 -1.02 29.96 16.28
N GLY A 353 -1.96 29.51 17.13
CA GLY A 353 -1.67 28.74 18.33
C GLY A 353 -1.13 27.35 18.03
N ASN A 354 -1.46 26.80 16.85
CA ASN A 354 -1.17 25.43 16.42
C ASN A 354 -1.64 24.40 17.45
N ASP A 355 -2.83 24.64 18.02
CA ASP A 355 -3.37 23.87 19.12
C ASP A 355 -3.88 22.49 18.70
N LEU A 356 -4.28 22.34 17.43
CA LEU A 356 -4.69 21.08 16.83
C LEU A 356 -3.47 20.15 16.62
N GLU A 357 -2.36 20.66 16.09
CA GLU A 357 -1.13 19.89 15.89
C GLU A 357 -0.37 19.62 17.20
N GLN A 358 -0.63 20.41 18.23
CA GLN A 358 -0.10 20.20 19.59
C GLN A 358 -1.04 19.40 20.49
N GLY A 359 -2.25 19.05 20.03
CA GLY A 359 -3.25 18.30 20.81
C GLY A 359 -3.74 19.01 22.08
N LYS A 360 -3.62 20.33 22.16
CA LYS A 360 -4.02 21.12 23.35
C LYS A 360 -5.54 21.24 23.48
N ASN A 361 -6.24 21.32 22.36
CA ASN A 361 -7.70 21.27 22.27
C ASN A 361 -8.10 20.70 20.89
N ARG A 362 -9.42 20.59 20.65
CA ARG A 362 -9.99 20.06 19.40
C ARG A 362 -10.50 21.17 18.46
N GLY A 363 -10.17 22.43 18.73
CA GLY A 363 -10.71 23.61 18.05
C GLY A 363 -11.48 24.52 19.01
N ASN A 364 -11.41 25.84 18.79
CA ASN A 364 -11.97 26.88 19.65
C ASN A 364 -12.38 28.16 18.86
N ALA A 365 -12.98 29.14 19.55
CA ALA A 365 -13.48 30.37 18.93
C ALA A 365 -12.40 31.22 18.22
N GLU A 366 -11.16 31.19 18.69
CA GLU A 366 -10.06 32.05 18.19
C GLU A 366 -9.47 31.55 16.85
N ASP A 367 -9.81 30.33 16.41
CA ASP A 367 -9.37 29.70 15.15
C ASP A 367 -10.03 30.30 13.90
N PHE A 368 -11.20 30.92 14.06
CA PHE A 368 -11.96 31.53 12.96
C PHE A 368 -11.38 32.90 12.59
N PHE A 369 -11.43 33.27 11.31
CA PHE A 369 -11.21 34.65 10.88
C PHE A 369 -12.54 35.44 10.82
N PRO A 370 -12.64 36.65 11.39
CA PRO A 370 -11.61 37.44 12.07
C PRO A 370 -11.54 37.25 13.60
N GLY A 371 -12.16 36.17 14.11
CA GLY A 371 -12.16 35.77 15.52
C GLY A 371 -13.15 36.55 16.38
N PRO A 372 -13.35 36.16 17.66
CA PRO A 372 -14.32 36.78 18.56
C PRO A 372 -14.00 38.26 18.82
N LYS A 373 -12.72 38.63 18.82
CA LYS A 373 -12.24 40.01 18.97
C LYS A 373 -12.38 40.86 17.70
N GLN A 374 -12.71 40.25 16.56
CA GLN A 374 -12.79 40.91 15.24
C GLN A 374 -11.50 41.65 14.86
N GLU A 375 -10.34 41.03 15.10
CA GLU A 375 -9.00 41.60 14.86
C GLU A 375 -8.23 40.89 13.72
N ARG A 376 -8.49 39.60 13.48
CA ARG A 376 -7.72 38.76 12.53
C ARG A 376 -8.19 38.94 11.08
N LYS A 377 -7.94 40.10 10.49
CA LYS A 377 -8.49 40.47 9.17
C LYS A 377 -7.58 40.17 7.97
N LEU A 378 -6.51 39.41 8.21
CA LEU A 378 -5.44 39.13 7.26
C LEU A 378 -4.94 37.69 7.45
N PHE A 379 -4.87 36.94 6.36
CA PHE A 379 -4.15 35.68 6.22
C PHE A 379 -3.15 35.84 5.07
N ALA A 380 -1.86 35.84 5.38
CA ALA A 380 -0.78 36.17 4.46
C ALA A 380 0.57 35.64 4.94
N GLN A 381 1.50 35.40 4.02
CA GLN A 381 2.91 35.14 4.34
C GLN A 381 3.54 36.34 5.05
N THR A 382 4.16 36.12 6.21
CA THR A 382 4.92 37.17 6.92
C THR A 382 6.28 36.68 7.38
N THR A 383 7.34 37.25 6.81
CA THR A 383 8.74 37.04 7.19
C THR A 383 9.18 37.88 8.40
N GLY A 384 8.24 38.37 9.22
CA GLY A 384 8.49 39.15 10.44
C GLY A 384 9.15 40.54 10.29
N THR A 385 9.48 40.97 9.06
CA THR A 385 10.33 42.15 8.79
C THR A 385 9.58 43.40 8.32
N GLY A 386 8.29 43.28 7.98
CA GLY A 386 7.41 44.41 7.67
C GLY A 386 6.67 44.97 8.89
N GLY A 387 6.08 46.16 8.76
CA GLY A 387 5.22 46.74 9.79
C GLY A 387 3.94 45.94 10.06
N GLU A 388 3.47 45.18 9.06
CA GLU A 388 2.41 44.17 9.17
C GLU A 388 2.92 42.91 9.87
N ARG A 389 3.11 42.97 11.20
CA ARG A 389 3.34 41.77 12.00
C ARG A 389 2.05 40.98 12.16
N ASN A 390 1.81 40.02 11.27
CA ASN A 390 0.85 38.96 11.54
C ASN A 390 1.25 38.23 12.84
N ARG A 391 0.25 37.86 13.65
CA ARG A 391 0.40 37.14 14.92
C ARG A 391 -0.49 35.89 14.94
N GLY A 392 -0.64 35.26 13.78
CA GLY A 392 -1.50 34.10 13.56
C GLY A 392 -1.15 33.38 12.25
N ALA A 393 -2.06 32.52 11.79
CA ALA A 393 -1.91 31.71 10.57
C ALA A 393 -1.46 32.49 9.32
N HIS A 394 -0.75 31.81 8.42
CA HIS A 394 -0.01 32.43 7.31
C HIS A 394 0.08 31.51 6.08
N SER A 395 -0.09 32.08 4.90
CA SER A 395 -0.19 31.35 3.63
C SER A 395 1.15 30.86 3.06
N LEU A 396 2.08 30.34 3.86
CA LEU A 396 3.25 29.63 3.32
C LEU A 396 2.82 28.26 2.76
N THR A 397 3.55 27.73 1.79
CA THR A 397 3.41 26.30 1.44
C THR A 397 3.93 25.42 2.58
N TRP A 398 3.62 24.12 2.57
CA TRP A 398 4.13 23.14 3.52
C TRP A 398 5.67 23.09 3.60
N ASP A 399 6.35 23.36 2.48
CA ASP A 399 7.81 23.50 2.38
C ASP A 399 8.34 24.92 2.72
N CYS A 400 7.50 25.77 3.32
CA CYS A 400 7.79 27.17 3.64
C CYS A 400 8.14 28.05 2.42
N GLU A 401 7.66 27.70 1.22
CA GLU A 401 7.75 28.55 0.03
C GLU A 401 6.62 29.61 0.00
N LEU A 402 6.81 30.66 -0.80
CA LEU A 402 5.83 31.74 -0.95
C LEU A 402 4.70 31.29 -1.89
N SER A 403 3.52 31.00 -1.36
CA SER A 403 2.39 30.47 -2.14
C SER A 403 1.71 31.49 -3.07
N GLY A 404 2.09 32.78 -3.04
CA GLY A 404 1.36 33.84 -3.76
C GLY A 404 0.07 34.30 -3.09
N VAL A 405 -0.50 33.48 -2.19
CA VAL A 405 -1.85 33.67 -1.66
C VAL A 405 -1.94 34.76 -0.59
N ARG A 406 -2.96 35.62 -0.67
CA ARG A 406 -3.34 36.58 0.38
C ARG A 406 -4.85 36.70 0.48
N VAL A 407 -5.34 36.70 1.73
CA VAL A 407 -6.74 36.99 2.07
C VAL A 407 -6.75 38.17 3.06
N SER A 408 -7.49 39.23 2.76
CA SER A 408 -7.52 40.47 3.54
C SER A 408 -8.93 41.09 3.60
N ASP A 409 -9.10 42.18 4.34
CA ASP A 409 -10.40 42.84 4.60
C ASP A 409 -11.46 41.90 5.26
N ILE A 410 -11.04 40.79 5.88
CA ILE A 410 -11.96 39.72 6.34
C ILE A 410 -12.91 40.29 7.41
N ARG A 411 -14.22 40.20 7.13
CA ARG A 411 -15.29 40.72 8.01
C ARG A 411 -16.61 39.99 7.78
N LEU A 412 -17.41 39.86 8.84
CA LEU A 412 -18.81 39.46 8.73
C LEU A 412 -19.69 40.68 8.41
N ALA A 413 -20.66 40.53 7.50
CA ALA A 413 -21.76 41.46 7.27
C ALA A 413 -22.90 40.76 6.52
N ASP A 414 -24.14 41.20 6.75
CA ASP A 414 -25.32 40.81 5.97
C ASP A 414 -25.54 39.28 5.84
N GLY A 415 -25.20 38.54 6.90
CA GLY A 415 -25.31 37.07 6.93
C GLY A 415 -24.25 36.33 6.10
N LYS A 416 -23.17 37.01 5.69
CA LYS A 416 -22.04 36.47 4.91
C LYS A 416 -20.70 36.83 5.56
N VAL A 417 -19.64 36.12 5.17
CA VAL A 417 -18.26 36.62 5.31
C VAL A 417 -17.82 37.26 4.00
N LEU A 418 -17.16 38.41 4.10
CA LEU A 418 -16.66 39.19 2.97
C LEU A 418 -15.15 39.39 3.13
N PHE A 419 -14.42 39.26 2.03
CA PHE A 419 -12.97 39.41 2.00
C PHE A 419 -12.45 39.83 0.60
N GLN A 420 -11.20 40.26 0.54
CA GLN A 420 -10.41 40.37 -0.68
C GLN A 420 -9.43 39.18 -0.72
N ALA A 421 -9.45 38.43 -1.82
CA ALA A 421 -8.60 37.24 -2.01
C ALA A 421 -7.78 37.37 -3.29
N ARG A 422 -6.59 36.75 -3.31
CA ARG A 422 -5.73 36.61 -4.49
C ARG A 422 -4.69 35.52 -4.35
N ASP A 423 -4.23 35.02 -5.48
CA ASP A 423 -3.11 34.07 -5.71
C ASP A 423 -1.81 34.77 -6.16
N ASP A 424 -1.84 36.09 -6.37
CA ASP A 424 -0.78 36.86 -7.03
C ASP A 424 -0.23 38.05 -6.20
N ASP A 425 -0.18 37.96 -4.87
CA ASP A 425 0.07 39.16 -4.04
C ASP A 425 1.44 39.83 -4.32
N PRO A 426 1.46 41.10 -4.78
CA PRO A 426 2.70 41.78 -5.14
C PRO A 426 3.51 42.23 -3.93
N GLY A 427 3.00 42.14 -2.69
CA GLY A 427 3.82 42.31 -1.49
C GLY A 427 5.01 41.33 -1.46
N LEU A 428 4.85 40.16 -2.08
CA LEU A 428 5.85 39.10 -2.16
C LEU A 428 7.01 39.43 -3.12
N PHE A 429 6.77 40.26 -4.15
CA PHE A 429 7.82 40.72 -5.09
C PHE A 429 8.74 41.80 -4.49
N TYR A 430 8.48 42.21 -3.23
CA TYR A 430 9.25 43.19 -2.47
C TYR A 430 9.96 42.60 -1.24
N THR A 431 10.31 41.32 -1.26
CA THR A 431 11.61 40.97 -0.67
C THR A 431 12.69 41.67 -1.48
N ASP A 432 13.69 42.32 -0.86
CA ASP A 432 14.79 43.02 -1.56
C ASP A 432 15.75 42.07 -2.34
N TRP A 433 15.35 40.81 -2.51
CA TRP A 433 16.19 39.67 -2.83
C TRP A 433 15.57 38.81 -3.94
N PRO A 434 16.36 38.35 -4.91
CA PRO A 434 15.90 37.34 -5.86
C PRO A 434 15.82 35.97 -5.19
N TRP A 435 14.76 35.22 -5.50
CA TRP A 435 14.56 33.85 -5.05
C TRP A 435 14.57 32.95 -6.28
N LEU A 436 15.55 32.06 -6.35
CA LEU A 436 15.75 31.18 -7.50
C LEU A 436 15.42 29.75 -7.09
N VAL A 437 14.42 29.17 -7.75
CA VAL A 437 14.07 27.74 -7.65
C VAL A 437 14.65 27.05 -8.88
N LEU A 438 15.35 25.93 -8.65
CA LEU A 438 15.80 25.03 -9.71
C LEU A 438 14.61 24.12 -10.06
N ARG A 439 14.15 24.15 -11.32
CA ARG A 439 12.99 23.37 -11.78
C ARG A 439 13.39 22.02 -12.37
N SER A 440 14.50 21.99 -13.12
CA SER A 440 15.04 20.77 -13.72
C SER A 440 16.49 21.00 -14.15
N VAL A 441 17.19 19.91 -14.49
CA VAL A 441 18.48 19.95 -15.17
C VAL A 441 18.33 19.12 -16.45
N GLN A 442 18.62 19.71 -17.60
CA GLN A 442 18.70 19.00 -18.88
C GLN A 442 20.15 18.52 -19.08
N VAL A 443 20.32 17.33 -19.67
CA VAL A 443 21.62 16.73 -19.98
C VAL A 443 21.77 16.67 -21.51
N GLU A 444 22.95 16.96 -22.01
CA GLU A 444 23.37 16.82 -23.41
C GLU A 444 24.74 16.15 -23.42
N GLU A 445 24.95 15.09 -24.19
CA GLU A 445 26.30 14.55 -24.37
C GLU A 445 27.17 15.49 -25.19
N VAL A 446 28.41 15.68 -24.75
CA VAL A 446 29.46 16.39 -25.48
C VAL A 446 30.43 15.39 -26.11
N ARG A 447 30.66 14.25 -25.44
CA ARG A 447 31.48 13.14 -25.91
C ARG A 447 31.09 11.86 -25.19
N GLY A 448 30.36 11.00 -25.88
CA GLY A 448 29.89 9.69 -25.40
C GLY A 448 29.55 8.77 -26.58
N ASP A 449 28.67 7.79 -26.36
CA ASP A 449 28.13 6.92 -27.42
C ASP A 449 26.90 7.51 -28.15
N GLY A 450 26.24 8.50 -27.56
CA GLY A 450 25.09 9.23 -28.09
C GLY A 450 23.71 8.76 -27.61
N ASP A 451 23.59 7.87 -26.63
CA ASP A 451 22.28 7.40 -26.10
C ASP A 451 21.50 8.47 -25.28
N GLY A 452 22.19 9.52 -24.83
CA GLY A 452 21.65 10.66 -24.07
C GLY A 452 22.03 10.65 -22.58
N ARG A 453 23.14 10.01 -22.20
CA ARG A 453 23.51 9.69 -20.81
C ARG A 453 24.74 10.44 -20.31
N ALA A 454 25.28 9.94 -19.20
CA ALA A 454 26.38 10.44 -18.43
C ALA A 454 27.14 9.23 -17.86
N GLU A 455 27.91 8.52 -18.69
CA GLU A 455 28.59 7.27 -18.32
C GLU A 455 30.09 7.46 -17.96
N PRO A 456 30.71 6.52 -17.21
CA PRO A 456 32.13 6.59 -16.86
C PRO A 456 33.07 6.69 -18.08
N GLY A 457 33.83 7.78 -18.18
CA GLY A 457 34.73 8.08 -19.30
C GLY A 457 34.13 9.03 -20.36
N GLU A 458 32.87 9.42 -20.22
CA GLU A 458 32.20 10.39 -21.09
C GLU A 458 32.33 11.84 -20.57
N SER A 459 31.90 12.80 -21.40
CA SER A 459 31.60 14.14 -20.92
C SER A 459 30.29 14.71 -21.45
N VAL A 460 29.60 15.41 -20.54
CA VAL A 460 28.22 15.87 -20.69
C VAL A 460 28.10 17.34 -20.34
N ARG A 461 27.04 18.00 -20.82
CA ARG A 461 26.70 19.38 -20.54
C ARG A 461 25.37 19.47 -19.81
N LEU A 462 25.39 20.11 -18.65
CA LEU A 462 24.21 20.30 -17.81
C LEU A 462 23.61 21.70 -18.00
N TYR A 463 22.33 21.77 -18.34
CA TYR A 463 21.58 23.03 -18.44
C TYR A 463 20.50 23.11 -17.34
N PRO A 464 20.75 23.84 -16.24
CA PRO A 464 19.79 23.99 -15.15
C PRO A 464 18.70 25.02 -15.50
N VAL A 465 17.42 24.62 -15.46
CA VAL A 465 16.27 25.52 -15.64
C VAL A 465 15.93 26.17 -14.31
N PHE A 466 15.99 27.49 -14.23
CA PHE A 466 15.67 28.24 -13.01
C PHE A 466 14.44 29.14 -13.17
N TYR A 467 13.60 29.19 -12.14
CA TYR A 467 12.47 30.12 -12.05
C TYR A 467 12.71 31.15 -10.94
N ASN A 468 12.62 32.44 -11.26
CA ASN A 468 12.80 33.52 -10.28
C ASN A 468 11.46 33.94 -9.66
N GLN A 469 11.15 33.42 -8.47
CA GLN A 469 9.95 33.78 -7.69
C GLN A 469 10.08 35.17 -7.02
N GLY A 470 11.30 35.61 -6.73
CA GLY A 470 11.58 36.84 -5.97
C GLY A 470 11.87 38.07 -6.83
N ALA A 471 12.53 39.07 -6.24
CA ALA A 471 12.85 40.32 -6.92
C ALA A 471 13.81 40.15 -8.12
N LYS A 472 13.99 41.23 -8.89
CA LYS A 472 14.80 41.25 -10.12
C LYS A 472 16.29 40.97 -9.89
N ALA A 473 16.74 39.74 -10.16
CA ALA A 473 18.15 39.37 -10.14
C ALA A 473 18.98 40.13 -11.21
N ARG A 474 20.27 40.35 -10.94
CA ARG A 474 21.26 40.86 -11.91
C ARG A 474 22.64 40.29 -11.63
N LYS A 475 23.40 40.00 -12.70
CA LYS A 475 24.79 39.50 -12.64
C LYS A 475 24.96 38.28 -11.71
N LEU A 476 24.11 37.27 -11.93
CA LEU A 476 24.23 35.97 -11.27
C LEU A 476 25.50 35.25 -11.72
N ARG A 477 26.13 34.53 -10.80
CA ARG A 477 27.18 33.55 -11.08
C ARG A 477 26.70 32.19 -10.55
N ILE A 478 26.47 31.21 -11.42
CA ILE A 478 26.09 29.84 -11.02
C ILE A 478 27.29 28.91 -11.21
N THR A 479 27.51 28.01 -10.27
CA THR A 479 28.50 26.92 -10.32
C THR A 479 27.90 25.63 -9.76
N ALA A 480 28.37 24.48 -10.22
CA ALA A 480 28.03 23.16 -9.69
C ALA A 480 29.27 22.48 -9.09
N THR A 481 29.05 21.57 -8.14
CA THR A 481 30.04 20.67 -7.54
C THR A 481 29.37 19.37 -7.11
N GLY A 482 30.03 18.21 -7.26
CA GLY A 482 29.49 16.92 -6.83
C GLY A 482 30.58 15.94 -6.39
N PRO A 483 30.29 14.94 -5.52
CA PRO A 483 31.31 14.04 -4.97
C PRO A 483 31.97 13.14 -6.03
N GLY A 484 33.21 13.49 -6.39
CA GLY A 484 34.03 12.79 -7.40
C GLY A 484 33.77 13.23 -8.85
N LEU A 485 33.13 14.38 -9.06
CA LEU A 485 32.75 14.90 -10.38
C LEU A 485 33.56 16.15 -10.74
N ASP A 486 34.22 16.17 -11.91
CA ASP A 486 35.00 17.32 -12.38
C ASP A 486 34.15 18.22 -13.29
N PHE A 487 33.72 19.35 -12.72
CA PHE A 487 33.01 20.39 -13.45
C PHE A 487 34.00 21.40 -14.01
N SER A 488 33.95 21.64 -15.32
CA SER A 488 34.81 22.62 -15.95
C SER A 488 34.64 24.00 -15.29
N ASN A 489 35.75 24.65 -14.97
CA ASN A 489 35.81 25.75 -13.98
C ASN A 489 35.17 27.10 -14.43
N ARG A 490 34.24 27.08 -15.39
CA ARG A 490 33.58 28.24 -15.99
C ARG A 490 32.17 28.44 -15.41
N PRO A 491 31.93 29.47 -14.57
CA PRO A 491 30.60 29.72 -14.05
C PRO A 491 29.64 30.26 -15.11
N LEU A 492 28.38 29.85 -15.04
CA LEU A 492 27.28 30.44 -15.81
C LEU A 492 27.05 31.89 -15.37
N LYS A 493 26.87 32.81 -16.32
CA LYS A 493 26.76 34.26 -16.05
C LYS A 493 25.45 34.82 -16.61
N ILE A 494 24.45 35.03 -15.76
CA ILE A 494 23.16 35.61 -16.18
C ILE A 494 23.12 37.11 -15.89
N SER A 495 22.88 37.91 -16.92
CA SER A 495 22.95 39.39 -16.84
C SER A 495 21.83 39.98 -15.98
N LYS A 496 20.61 39.46 -16.11
CA LYS A 496 19.36 39.91 -15.48
C LYS A 496 18.37 38.75 -15.49
N VAL A 497 17.55 38.64 -14.43
CA VAL A 497 16.27 37.91 -14.44
C VAL A 497 15.19 38.80 -13.81
N ARG A 498 13.96 38.80 -14.34
CA ARG A 498 12.78 39.49 -13.78
C ARG A 498 12.07 38.60 -12.74
N PRO A 499 11.20 39.14 -11.88
CA PRO A 499 10.22 38.31 -11.17
C PRO A 499 9.36 37.53 -12.17
N ARG A 500 9.02 36.28 -11.84
CA ARG A 500 8.24 35.35 -12.68
C ARG A 500 8.84 35.08 -14.08
N GLU A 501 10.15 35.26 -14.26
CA GLU A 501 10.88 34.87 -15.49
C GLU A 501 11.59 33.53 -15.21
N GLU A 502 11.23 32.50 -15.98
CA GLU A 502 12.01 31.27 -16.11
C GLU A 502 13.18 31.52 -17.07
N PHE A 503 14.33 30.91 -16.79
CA PHE A 503 15.54 31.10 -17.60
C PHE A 503 16.41 29.84 -17.63
N LEU A 504 16.87 29.52 -18.85
CA LEU A 504 17.91 28.54 -19.13
C LEU A 504 19.25 29.26 -19.36
N PRO A 505 20.32 28.92 -18.65
CA PRO A 505 21.68 29.35 -19.00
C PRO A 505 22.16 28.63 -20.27
N GLY A 506 21.89 29.21 -21.45
CA GLY A 506 22.21 28.65 -22.78
C GLY A 506 23.70 28.54 -23.14
N ALA A 507 24.55 28.22 -22.17
CA ALA A 507 25.95 27.81 -22.34
C ALA A 507 26.24 26.46 -21.67
N GLY A 508 25.42 26.03 -20.70
CA GLY A 508 25.60 24.81 -19.92
C GLY A 508 26.88 24.77 -19.05
N LEU A 509 26.98 23.76 -18.18
CA LEU A 509 28.22 23.39 -17.49
C LEU A 509 28.70 22.04 -18.01
N ASP A 510 29.93 22.02 -18.56
CA ASP A 510 30.57 20.77 -18.96
C ASP A 510 31.06 20.01 -17.71
N LEU A 511 30.75 18.72 -17.66
CA LEU A 511 31.10 17.74 -16.63
C LEU A 511 31.85 16.59 -17.32
N GLU A 512 33.09 16.35 -16.90
CA GLU A 512 33.87 15.17 -17.31
C GLU A 512 33.70 14.08 -16.24
N ILE A 513 33.43 12.85 -16.68
CA ILE A 513 33.10 11.72 -15.79
C ILE A 513 34.30 10.75 -15.79
N PRO A 514 34.94 10.47 -14.63
CA PRO A 514 36.13 9.60 -14.61
C PRO A 514 35.87 8.21 -15.19
N ALA A 515 36.82 7.67 -15.96
CA ALA A 515 36.71 6.33 -16.54
C ALA A 515 36.86 5.18 -15.52
N ASP A 516 37.36 5.49 -14.31
CA ASP A 516 37.45 4.61 -13.15
C ASP A 516 36.33 4.88 -12.11
N PHE A 517 35.30 5.64 -12.47
CA PHE A 517 34.17 5.92 -11.60
C PHE A 517 33.39 4.63 -11.29
N GLY A 518 33.12 4.40 -10.01
CA GLY A 518 32.50 3.16 -9.53
C GLY A 518 31.08 2.90 -10.05
N PRO A 519 30.53 1.69 -9.79
CA PRO A 519 29.27 1.22 -10.38
C PRO A 519 28.10 2.19 -10.17
N ALA A 520 27.19 2.20 -11.15
CA ALA A 520 26.20 3.25 -11.38
C ALA A 520 25.41 3.65 -10.13
N ARG A 521 25.31 4.97 -9.88
CA ARG A 521 24.63 5.55 -8.71
C ARG A 521 24.08 6.93 -9.02
N VAL A 522 23.03 7.29 -8.29
CA VAL A 522 22.61 8.68 -8.10
C VAL A 522 23.74 9.48 -7.42
N LYS A 523 24.00 10.69 -7.90
CA LYS A 523 25.00 11.63 -7.36
C LYS A 523 24.39 13.01 -7.15
N ASP A 524 24.57 13.56 -5.96
CA ASP A 524 24.15 14.92 -5.63
C ASP A 524 25.01 15.98 -6.32
N ILE A 525 24.37 16.81 -7.12
CA ILE A 525 24.96 18.03 -7.69
C ILE A 525 24.54 19.22 -6.83
N HIS A 526 25.49 19.81 -6.13
CA HIS A 526 25.30 21.02 -5.33
C HIS A 526 25.49 22.25 -6.23
N TRP A 527 24.38 22.94 -6.52
CA TRP A 527 24.36 24.18 -7.29
C TRP A 527 24.50 25.39 -6.35
N THR A 528 25.57 26.15 -6.52
CA THR A 528 25.77 27.44 -5.82
C THR A 528 25.46 28.60 -6.76
N ILE A 529 24.55 29.49 -6.36
CA ILE A 529 24.21 30.73 -7.09
C ILE A 529 24.65 31.94 -6.27
N ALA A 530 25.68 32.66 -6.74
CA ALA A 530 26.24 33.83 -6.05
C ALA A 530 25.72 35.15 -6.62
N LEU A 531 25.35 36.07 -5.71
CA LEU A 531 24.80 37.39 -6.00
C LEU A 531 25.85 38.51 -5.81
N ARG A 532 26.26 39.16 -6.91
CA ARG A 532 27.39 40.11 -6.98
C ARG A 532 27.21 41.46 -6.24
N LYS A 533 26.35 41.54 -5.22
CA LYS A 533 26.12 42.76 -4.42
C LYS A 533 26.16 42.60 -2.88
N LYS A 534 26.06 41.39 -2.33
CA LYS A 534 26.05 41.12 -0.87
C LYS A 534 26.63 39.75 -0.47
N GLU A 535 27.45 39.13 -1.32
CA GLU A 535 28.08 37.79 -1.12
C GLU A 535 27.12 36.60 -0.86
N THR A 536 25.81 36.84 -0.88
CA THR A 536 24.79 35.82 -0.68
C THR A 536 24.89 34.72 -1.73
N LYS A 537 25.03 33.49 -1.23
CA LYS A 537 24.87 32.24 -1.98
C LYS A 537 23.44 31.73 -1.80
N ILE A 538 22.85 31.20 -2.86
CA ILE A 538 21.68 30.32 -2.80
C ILE A 538 22.19 28.94 -3.18
N GLU A 539 21.92 27.92 -2.36
CA GLU A 539 22.33 26.55 -2.60
C GLU A 539 21.10 25.67 -2.93
N ARG A 540 21.26 24.75 -3.88
CA ARG A 540 20.26 23.77 -4.33
C ARG A 540 20.98 22.44 -4.56
N VAL A 541 20.29 21.32 -4.41
CA VAL A 541 20.81 19.99 -4.72
C VAL A 541 19.89 19.34 -5.75
N THR A 542 20.46 18.60 -6.71
CA THR A 542 19.72 17.75 -7.64
C THR A 542 20.44 16.42 -7.83
N PRO A 543 19.73 15.28 -7.87
CA PRO A 543 20.32 14.03 -8.32
C PRO A 543 20.73 14.10 -9.79
N LEU A 544 21.82 13.43 -10.14
CA LEU A 544 22.17 12.99 -11.50
C LEU A 544 22.45 11.49 -11.44
N VAL A 545 21.87 10.71 -12.36
CA VAL A 545 22.24 9.30 -12.58
C VAL A 545 23.51 9.27 -13.43
N ILE A 546 24.51 8.49 -13.01
CA ILE A 546 25.76 8.30 -13.75
C ILE A 546 25.99 6.80 -13.98
N GLY A 547 26.31 6.45 -15.24
CA GLY A 547 26.41 5.08 -15.75
C GLY A 547 25.05 4.44 -16.04
N THR A 548 25.09 3.31 -16.77
CA THR A 548 23.90 2.56 -17.17
C THR A 548 23.13 2.06 -15.94
N PRO A 549 21.82 2.32 -15.82
CA PRO A 549 21.00 1.69 -14.79
C PRO A 549 21.00 0.15 -14.90
N GLU A 550 21.00 -0.53 -13.75
CA GLU A 550 20.77 -2.00 -13.69
C GLU A 550 19.28 -2.37 -13.79
N ILE A 551 18.38 -1.39 -13.77
CA ILE A 551 16.92 -1.55 -13.73
C ILE A 551 16.28 -0.84 -14.94
N LEU A 552 15.53 -1.58 -15.74
CA LEU A 552 14.66 -1.03 -16.79
C LEU A 552 13.20 -1.12 -16.37
N VAL A 553 12.52 0.03 -16.25
CA VAL A 553 11.07 0.14 -16.02
C VAL A 553 10.37 0.26 -17.38
N VAL A 554 9.74 -0.82 -17.84
CA VAL A 554 8.92 -0.84 -19.05
C VAL A 554 7.47 -0.51 -18.69
N ASN A 555 6.96 0.59 -19.24
CA ASN A 555 5.64 1.12 -18.95
C ASN A 555 4.64 0.89 -20.10
N GLY A 556 3.77 -0.11 -19.95
CA GLY A 556 2.49 -0.19 -20.65
C GLY A 556 1.31 0.39 -19.85
N ALA A 557 1.42 0.41 -18.51
CA ALA A 557 0.35 0.76 -17.57
C ALA A 557 -0.11 2.22 -17.58
N GLY A 558 0.69 3.15 -18.12
CA GLY A 558 0.37 4.58 -18.18
C GLY A 558 1.16 5.44 -17.18
N PRO A 559 0.93 6.76 -17.13
CA PRO A 559 1.79 7.68 -16.38
C PRO A 559 1.65 7.57 -14.85
N GLY A 560 0.46 7.21 -14.34
CA GLY A 560 0.22 7.08 -12.89
C GLY A 560 0.99 5.92 -12.27
N VAL A 561 0.74 4.70 -12.74
CA VAL A 561 1.37 3.47 -12.24
C VAL A 561 2.89 3.55 -12.35
N ALA A 562 3.42 3.98 -13.50
CA ALA A 562 4.85 4.17 -13.64
C ALA A 562 5.39 5.30 -12.77
N GLY A 563 4.61 6.34 -12.51
CA GLY A 563 4.93 7.41 -11.56
C GLY A 563 5.20 6.85 -10.17
N LEU A 564 4.38 5.92 -9.67
CA LEU A 564 4.63 5.26 -8.39
C LEU A 564 5.96 4.52 -8.37
N TYR A 565 6.26 3.70 -9.39
CA TYR A 565 7.52 2.94 -9.43
C TYR A 565 8.74 3.86 -9.58
N GLN A 566 8.64 4.97 -10.31
CA GLN A 566 9.65 6.03 -10.34
C GLN A 566 9.88 6.60 -8.92
N ASP A 567 8.81 7.11 -8.29
CA ASP A 567 8.81 7.64 -6.92
C ASP A 567 9.46 6.69 -5.91
N LEU A 568 9.15 5.39 -5.99
CA LEU A 568 9.68 4.36 -5.10
C LEU A 568 11.16 4.09 -5.33
N LEU A 569 11.60 4.01 -6.59
CA LEU A 569 13.02 3.80 -6.91
C LEU A 569 13.84 5.03 -6.54
N ASP A 570 13.33 6.24 -6.80
CA ASP A 570 13.96 7.50 -6.37
C ASP A 570 14.06 7.60 -4.84
N LYS A 571 13.01 7.22 -4.09
CA LYS A 571 13.02 7.13 -2.62
C LYS A 571 13.95 6.04 -2.07
N LEU A 572 14.26 5.01 -2.86
CA LEU A 572 15.25 3.98 -2.55
C LEU A 572 16.67 4.31 -3.06
N GLN A 573 16.84 5.42 -3.79
CA GLN A 573 18.08 5.85 -4.48
C GLN A 573 18.58 4.85 -5.55
N GLU A 574 17.65 4.11 -6.15
CA GLU A 574 17.91 3.09 -7.16
C GLU A 574 17.88 3.70 -8.56
N PRO A 575 18.97 3.66 -9.36
CA PRO A 575 18.97 4.18 -10.72
C PRO A 575 18.15 3.27 -11.65
N TYR A 576 17.32 3.88 -12.50
CA TYR A 576 16.49 3.17 -13.48
C TYR A 576 16.42 3.88 -14.85
N GLU A 577 16.17 3.12 -15.92
CA GLU A 577 15.70 3.62 -17.22
C GLU A 577 14.15 3.51 -17.28
N LEU A 578 13.47 4.47 -17.91
CA LEU A 578 12.04 4.38 -18.21
C LEU A 578 11.78 4.18 -19.72
N TRP A 579 11.06 3.12 -20.09
CA TRP A 579 10.66 2.83 -21.46
C TRP A 579 9.13 2.83 -21.62
N ASP A 580 8.59 3.90 -22.20
CA ASP A 580 7.15 4.05 -22.49
C ASP A 580 6.76 3.24 -23.74
N LEU A 581 6.06 2.10 -23.54
CA LEU A 581 5.58 1.23 -24.62
C LEU A 581 4.64 1.96 -25.58
N ASN A 582 3.86 2.93 -25.10
CA ASN A 582 2.89 3.66 -25.89
C ASN A 582 3.55 4.71 -26.81
N ARG A 583 4.81 5.08 -26.53
CA ARG A 583 5.62 5.99 -27.38
C ARG A 583 6.65 5.27 -28.24
N ARG A 584 7.23 4.16 -27.75
CA ARG A 584 8.40 3.51 -28.35
C ARG A 584 8.14 2.10 -28.90
N GLY A 585 6.97 1.50 -28.63
CA GLY A 585 6.74 0.08 -28.86
C GLY A 585 7.51 -0.79 -27.86
N ALA A 586 7.59 -2.10 -28.12
CA ALA A 586 8.34 -3.02 -27.26
C ALA A 586 9.87 -2.79 -27.35
N PRO A 587 10.63 -2.92 -26.25
CA PRO A 587 12.09 -2.84 -26.30
C PRO A 587 12.69 -3.95 -27.18
N PRO A 588 13.73 -3.68 -27.99
CA PRO A 588 14.47 -4.73 -28.67
C PRO A 588 15.11 -5.70 -27.66
N LEU A 589 15.13 -7.00 -28.00
CA LEU A 589 15.71 -8.03 -27.13
C LEU A 589 17.18 -7.75 -26.75
N ALA A 590 17.96 -7.12 -27.65
CA ALA A 590 19.33 -6.70 -27.36
C ALA A 590 19.37 -5.75 -26.14
N ARG A 591 18.54 -4.70 -26.14
CA ARG A 591 18.43 -3.75 -25.02
C ARG A 591 17.94 -4.38 -23.73
N LEU A 592 17.05 -5.38 -23.81
CA LEU A 592 16.67 -6.14 -22.62
C LEU A 592 17.87 -6.93 -22.05
N LYS A 593 18.71 -7.54 -22.89
CA LYS A 593 19.89 -8.31 -22.44
C LYS A 593 21.00 -7.46 -21.82
N GLU A 594 21.00 -6.15 -22.06
CA GLU A 594 21.88 -5.18 -21.39
C GLU A 594 21.42 -4.87 -19.94
N GLN A 595 20.22 -5.31 -19.54
CA GLN A 595 19.57 -4.92 -18.28
C GLN A 595 19.49 -6.08 -17.30
N ARG A 596 20.09 -5.90 -16.12
CA ARG A 596 20.13 -6.95 -15.08
C ARG A 596 18.75 -7.21 -14.46
N THR A 597 17.93 -6.17 -14.34
CA THR A 597 16.57 -6.21 -13.79
C THR A 597 15.60 -5.50 -14.72
N LEU A 598 14.45 -6.12 -14.96
CA LEU A 598 13.36 -5.63 -15.78
C LEU A 598 12.10 -5.52 -14.91
N ILE A 599 11.60 -4.32 -14.69
CA ILE A 599 10.31 -4.06 -14.06
C ILE A 599 9.31 -3.76 -15.17
N TRP A 600 8.35 -4.65 -15.40
CA TRP A 600 7.41 -4.54 -16.52
C TRP A 600 5.99 -4.30 -16.01
N LEU A 601 5.42 -3.14 -16.35
CA LEU A 601 4.14 -2.65 -15.86
C LEU A 601 3.09 -2.70 -16.97
N GLU A 602 2.07 -3.56 -16.87
CA GLU A 602 0.97 -3.65 -17.83
C GLU A 602 -0.33 -2.98 -17.33
N PRO A 603 -1.19 -2.47 -18.23
CA PRO A 603 -2.36 -1.70 -17.85
C PRO A 603 -3.46 -2.57 -17.26
N PHE A 604 -4.20 -2.01 -16.29
CA PHE A 604 -5.42 -2.60 -15.77
C PHE A 604 -6.54 -2.53 -16.83
N SER A 605 -6.74 -3.64 -17.56
CA SER A 605 -7.88 -3.82 -18.45
C SER A 605 -8.84 -4.86 -17.86
N GLY A 606 -10.04 -4.42 -17.46
CA GLY A 606 -11.11 -5.30 -16.94
C GLY A 606 -11.62 -6.37 -17.93
N SER A 607 -11.13 -6.36 -19.17
CA SER A 607 -11.21 -7.48 -20.11
C SER A 607 -9.85 -8.16 -20.25
N ALA A 608 -9.80 -9.47 -20.00
CA ALA A 608 -8.57 -10.28 -20.00
C ALA A 608 -7.94 -10.53 -21.40
N ALA A 609 -8.14 -9.63 -22.36
CA ALA A 609 -7.80 -9.79 -23.77
C ALA A 609 -6.85 -8.71 -24.33
N ALA A 610 -6.38 -7.77 -23.50
CA ALA A 610 -5.66 -6.57 -23.98
C ALA A 610 -4.25 -6.33 -23.42
N SER A 611 -3.90 -6.91 -22.26
CA SER A 611 -2.76 -6.42 -21.46
C SER A 611 -1.41 -7.11 -21.69
N LEU A 612 -1.32 -8.30 -22.31
CA LEU A 612 -0.01 -8.93 -22.60
C LEU A 612 -0.04 -9.82 -23.86
N THR A 613 0.44 -9.30 -25.00
CA THR A 613 0.46 -10.02 -26.29
C THR A 613 1.49 -11.16 -26.30
N SER A 614 1.27 -12.18 -27.12
CA SER A 614 2.21 -13.31 -27.29
C SER A 614 3.62 -12.87 -27.71
N GLU A 615 3.75 -11.77 -28.44
CA GLU A 615 5.04 -11.14 -28.78
C GLU A 615 5.77 -10.64 -27.54
N ARG A 616 5.07 -9.99 -26.60
CA ARG A 616 5.64 -9.54 -25.32
C ARG A 616 5.98 -10.72 -24.41
N GLN A 617 5.14 -11.77 -24.39
CA GLN A 617 5.41 -13.02 -23.66
C GLN A 617 6.69 -13.68 -24.18
N GLN A 618 6.83 -13.84 -25.50
CA GLN A 618 8.02 -14.40 -26.13
C GLN A 618 9.28 -13.55 -25.86
N LEU A 619 9.15 -12.22 -25.88
CA LEU A 619 10.23 -11.29 -25.55
C LEU A 619 10.69 -11.42 -24.08
N MET A 620 9.75 -11.55 -23.13
CA MET A 620 10.05 -11.82 -21.72
C MET A 620 10.75 -13.18 -21.53
N GLN A 621 10.26 -14.23 -22.21
CA GLN A 621 10.88 -15.56 -22.17
C GLN A 621 12.32 -15.52 -22.72
N GLN A 622 12.56 -14.80 -23.82
CA GLN A 622 13.89 -14.63 -24.42
C GLN A 622 14.85 -13.80 -23.56
N TYR A 623 14.33 -12.90 -22.71
CA TYR A 623 15.09 -12.15 -21.71
C TYR A 623 15.46 -13.03 -20.51
N LEU A 624 14.50 -13.78 -19.94
CA LEU A 624 14.74 -14.72 -18.85
C LEU A 624 15.71 -15.84 -19.28
N ALA A 625 15.55 -16.40 -20.48
CA ALA A 625 16.48 -17.39 -21.05
C ALA A 625 17.92 -16.86 -21.24
N ALA A 626 18.15 -15.55 -21.12
CA ALA A 626 19.47 -14.92 -21.14
C ALA A 626 20.03 -14.60 -19.75
N GLY A 627 19.35 -14.99 -18.66
CA GLY A 627 19.79 -14.79 -17.28
C GLY A 627 19.29 -13.51 -16.60
N GLY A 628 18.37 -12.76 -17.22
CA GLY A 628 17.80 -11.53 -16.65
C GLY A 628 16.87 -11.75 -15.45
N ASN A 629 16.62 -10.69 -14.67
CA ASN A 629 15.66 -10.73 -13.55
C ASN A 629 14.38 -9.98 -13.92
N LEU A 630 13.19 -10.56 -13.75
CA LEU A 630 11.90 -9.95 -14.11
C LEU A 630 11.02 -9.71 -12.88
N LEU A 631 10.57 -8.46 -12.69
CA LEU A 631 9.41 -8.11 -11.89
C LEU A 631 8.26 -7.76 -12.84
N LEU A 632 7.30 -8.67 -13.03
CA LEU A 632 6.10 -8.41 -13.83
C LEU A 632 4.98 -7.88 -12.92
N VAL A 633 4.33 -6.79 -13.33
CA VAL A 633 3.21 -6.16 -12.62
C VAL A 633 2.04 -6.12 -13.59
N ALA A 634 1.10 -7.05 -13.42
CA ALA A 634 0.00 -7.28 -14.37
C ALA A 634 -1.29 -7.66 -13.61
N PRO A 635 -2.01 -6.66 -13.05
CA PRO A 635 -3.18 -6.95 -12.22
C PRO A 635 -4.30 -7.61 -13.02
N GLY A 636 -4.87 -8.69 -12.48
CA GLY A 636 -5.95 -9.47 -13.11
C GLY A 636 -5.52 -10.49 -14.19
N LEU A 637 -4.22 -10.65 -14.46
CA LEU A 637 -3.74 -11.66 -15.41
C LEU A 637 -3.74 -13.08 -14.79
N LYS A 638 -4.36 -14.07 -15.44
CA LYS A 638 -4.20 -15.50 -15.05
C LYS A 638 -2.91 -16.05 -15.65
N LEU A 639 -2.04 -16.61 -14.81
CA LEU A 639 -0.62 -16.84 -15.13
C LEU A 639 -0.30 -18.02 -16.06
N ALA A 640 -1.22 -18.99 -16.20
CA ALA A 640 -0.97 -20.26 -16.88
C ALA A 640 -0.37 -20.18 -18.32
N PRO A 641 -0.76 -19.26 -19.22
CA PRO A 641 -0.28 -19.27 -20.61
C PRO A 641 1.03 -18.48 -20.83
N VAL A 642 1.55 -17.76 -19.84
CA VAL A 642 2.69 -16.82 -20.03
C VAL A 642 4.06 -17.50 -20.00
N PHE A 643 4.17 -18.58 -19.21
CA PHE A 643 5.43 -19.29 -18.94
C PHE A 643 5.39 -20.77 -19.33
N ASP A 644 4.40 -21.18 -20.11
CA ASP A 644 4.37 -22.52 -20.68
C ASP A 644 5.25 -22.55 -21.95
N PRO A 645 6.26 -23.44 -22.07
CA PRO A 645 6.99 -23.58 -23.33
C PRO A 645 6.04 -23.99 -24.45
N VAL A 646 6.06 -23.26 -25.56
CA VAL A 646 5.25 -23.58 -26.74
C VAL A 646 5.64 -24.97 -27.26
N PHE A 647 4.75 -25.93 -27.06
CA PHE A 647 4.96 -27.32 -27.41
C PHE A 647 4.86 -27.49 -28.93
N ASP A 648 6.00 -27.39 -29.63
CA ASP A 648 6.09 -27.57 -31.08
C ASP A 648 5.64 -28.99 -31.49
N PRO A 649 4.51 -29.16 -32.19
CA PRO A 649 4.03 -30.48 -32.61
C PRO A 649 4.79 -31.03 -33.83
N GLU A 650 5.48 -30.20 -34.60
CA GLU A 650 6.08 -30.58 -35.87
C GLU A 650 7.47 -31.22 -35.67
N ALA A 651 8.22 -30.78 -34.65
CA ALA A 651 9.58 -31.23 -34.33
C ALA A 651 9.75 -32.76 -34.23
N HIS A 652 8.72 -33.50 -33.82
CA HIS A 652 8.79 -34.97 -33.70
C HIS A 652 8.35 -35.76 -34.95
N THR A 653 7.84 -35.10 -36.00
CA THR A 653 7.31 -35.78 -37.20
C THR A 653 8.37 -36.19 -38.23
N ARG A 654 9.58 -36.62 -37.78
CA ARG A 654 10.59 -37.18 -38.69
C ARG A 654 11.56 -38.21 -38.08
N ARG A 655 11.02 -39.32 -37.58
CA ARG A 655 11.68 -40.64 -37.68
C ARG A 655 10.74 -41.63 -38.38
N GLU A 656 11.31 -42.45 -39.25
CA GLU A 656 10.56 -43.18 -40.28
C GLU A 656 9.91 -44.47 -39.74
N ALA A 657 8.82 -44.88 -40.38
CA ALA A 657 8.16 -46.17 -40.12
C ALA A 657 8.99 -47.35 -40.69
N PRO A 658 8.57 -48.61 -40.49
CA PRO A 658 7.74 -49.18 -41.56
C PRO A 658 6.70 -50.27 -41.17
N PHE A 659 5.67 -50.40 -42.02
CA PHE A 659 4.72 -51.52 -42.18
C PHE A 659 3.81 -51.96 -41.00
N GLY A 660 2.51 -52.18 -41.30
CA GLY A 660 1.55 -52.77 -40.34
C GLY A 660 0.07 -52.58 -40.75
N LEU A 661 -0.42 -53.35 -41.73
CA LEU A 661 -1.77 -53.21 -42.28
C LEU A 661 -2.90 -53.72 -41.35
N SER A 662 -3.96 -52.91 -41.25
CA SER A 662 -5.38 -53.33 -41.33
C SER A 662 -6.16 -53.85 -40.09
N SER A 663 -7.46 -53.51 -40.12
CA SER A 663 -8.66 -54.29 -39.71
C SER A 663 -9.21 -54.30 -38.25
N THR A 664 -10.23 -53.45 -38.04
CA THR A 664 -11.63 -53.80 -37.62
C THR A 664 -11.99 -54.37 -36.24
N LEU A 665 -13.23 -54.00 -35.79
CA LEU A 665 -14.11 -54.66 -34.80
C LEU A 665 -13.68 -54.61 -33.31
N SER A 666 -14.54 -54.79 -32.30
CA SER A 666 -15.93 -54.32 -32.09
C SER A 666 -16.46 -54.69 -30.68
N ALA A 667 -17.20 -53.77 -30.04
CA ALA A 667 -18.37 -54.00 -29.17
C ALA A 667 -18.31 -54.91 -27.90
N GLN A 668 -19.19 -54.58 -26.93
CA GLN A 668 -19.71 -55.44 -25.84
C GLN A 668 -18.70 -55.92 -24.75
N THR A 669 -19.09 -56.36 -23.55
CA THR A 669 -19.97 -55.92 -22.42
C THR A 669 -19.97 -57.07 -21.39
N GLU A 670 -20.37 -56.81 -20.13
CA GLU A 670 -20.52 -57.81 -19.04
C GLU A 670 -19.19 -58.38 -18.46
N GLY A 671 -19.12 -58.86 -17.20
CA GLY A 671 -20.08 -58.79 -16.08
C GLY A 671 -19.71 -59.67 -14.85
N SER A 672 -20.32 -59.38 -13.69
CA SER A 672 -20.23 -60.15 -12.40
C SER A 672 -18.86 -60.10 -11.65
N SER A 673 -18.68 -60.48 -10.37
CA SER A 673 -19.58 -61.07 -9.34
C SER A 673 -19.17 -60.68 -7.88
N ARG A 674 -19.97 -61.08 -6.86
CA ARG A 674 -19.75 -60.90 -5.38
C ARG A 674 -19.85 -62.27 -4.69
N PRO A 675 -19.10 -62.57 -3.58
CA PRO A 675 -19.61 -62.47 -2.18
C PRO A 675 -18.55 -61.89 -1.17
N LYS A 676 -18.83 -61.34 0.04
CA LYS A 676 -19.45 -61.84 1.32
C LYS A 676 -18.68 -63.00 2.01
N ALA A 677 -18.51 -63.13 3.34
CA ALA A 677 -18.69 -62.30 4.57
C ALA A 677 -18.03 -63.07 5.79
N ASP A 678 -18.15 -62.85 7.13
CA ASP A 678 -18.95 -61.98 8.03
C ASP A 678 -18.37 -61.98 9.50
N ARG A 679 -18.29 -60.82 10.23
CA ARG A 679 -18.10 -60.64 11.72
C ARG A 679 -16.72 -61.04 12.36
N ARG A 680 -16.28 -60.55 13.55
CA ARG A 680 -16.94 -60.22 14.86
C ARG A 680 -16.16 -59.22 15.75
N GLU A 681 -16.85 -58.57 16.70
CA GLU A 681 -16.29 -57.99 17.95
C GLU A 681 -16.40 -59.00 19.14
N PRO A 682 -15.69 -58.80 20.29
CA PRO A 682 -16.23 -57.98 21.42
C PRO A 682 -15.18 -57.25 22.30
N ALA A 683 -15.64 -56.50 23.31
CA ALA A 683 -14.89 -55.88 24.44
C ALA A 683 -15.57 -56.26 25.80
N PRO A 684 -15.32 -55.66 27.00
CA PRO A 684 -14.28 -54.72 27.49
C PRO A 684 -13.69 -55.06 28.91
N GLY A 685 -12.87 -54.16 29.51
CA GLY A 685 -12.55 -54.09 30.96
C GLY A 685 -11.06 -53.87 31.33
N SER A 686 -10.64 -53.39 32.52
CA SER A 686 -11.31 -52.70 33.65
C SER A 686 -10.30 -52.34 34.78
N ALA A 687 -10.50 -51.22 35.52
CA ALA A 687 -9.80 -50.82 36.78
C ALA A 687 -8.26 -50.55 36.68
N GLU A 688 -7.53 -49.84 37.55
CA GLU A 688 -7.74 -48.87 38.67
C GLU A 688 -6.40 -48.03 38.78
N ALA A 689 -6.22 -46.89 39.47
CA ALA A 689 -6.63 -46.50 40.82
C ALA A 689 -6.55 -44.97 41.11
N LEU A 690 -6.80 -44.62 42.39
CA LEU A 690 -6.92 -43.31 43.07
C LEU A 690 -5.58 -42.57 43.33
N ALA A 691 -5.49 -41.38 43.98
CA ALA A 691 -6.24 -40.10 44.02
C ALA A 691 -5.66 -39.17 45.14
N LYS A 692 -6.01 -37.85 45.13
CA LYS A 692 -5.84 -36.86 46.24
C LYS A 692 -4.38 -36.42 46.59
N GLU A 693 -4.09 -35.30 47.29
CA GLU A 693 -4.92 -34.19 47.84
C GLU A 693 -4.24 -32.79 47.73
N MET A 694 -4.83 -31.75 48.35
CA MET A 694 -4.50 -30.31 48.20
C MET A 694 -3.47 -29.76 49.22
N LEU A 695 -2.85 -28.57 48.97
CA LEU A 695 -3.05 -27.34 49.80
C LEU A 695 -2.32 -26.03 49.34
N ARG A 696 -3.07 -24.91 49.33
CA ARG A 696 -2.77 -23.48 49.68
C ARG A 696 -1.66 -22.57 49.04
N VAL A 697 -2.15 -21.57 48.28
CA VAL A 697 -2.09 -20.08 48.51
C VAL A 697 -0.76 -19.26 48.43
N ARG A 698 -0.62 -18.53 47.29
CA ARG A 698 -0.24 -17.09 47.08
C ARG A 698 1.12 -16.54 47.66
N PRO A 699 1.48 -15.23 47.52
CA PRO A 699 2.22 -14.72 46.34
C PRO A 699 3.46 -13.84 46.67
N GLY A 700 4.39 -13.64 45.71
CA GLY A 700 5.54 -12.74 45.92
C GLY A 700 6.38 -12.39 44.67
N THR A 701 6.68 -11.11 44.51
CA THR A 701 7.39 -10.39 43.44
C THR A 701 8.87 -10.73 43.18
N ALA A 702 9.33 -10.41 41.95
CA ALA A 702 10.61 -9.74 41.58
C ALA A 702 11.76 -10.54 40.89
N PHE A 703 12.03 -10.12 39.64
CA PHE A 703 13.34 -9.93 38.97
C PHE A 703 14.47 -10.99 38.98
N GLY A 704 14.68 -11.60 37.80
CA GLY A 704 15.95 -11.50 37.05
C GLY A 704 17.06 -12.55 37.30
N GLY A 705 17.89 -12.79 36.28
CA GLY A 705 19.16 -13.54 36.39
C GLY A 705 19.31 -14.76 35.47
N ILE A 706 19.99 -14.59 34.34
CA ILE A 706 20.37 -15.66 33.40
C ILE A 706 21.59 -16.44 33.94
N SER A 707 21.58 -17.79 33.94
CA SER A 707 22.70 -18.62 33.43
C SER A 707 22.51 -20.16 33.61
N GLN A 708 22.76 -20.91 32.52
CA GLN A 708 23.66 -22.09 32.37
C GLN A 708 23.65 -23.26 33.42
N VAL A 709 23.85 -24.56 33.08
CA VAL A 709 24.18 -25.25 31.80
C VAL A 709 23.99 -26.80 31.91
N LYS A 710 23.73 -27.48 30.76
CA LYS A 710 23.71 -28.96 30.52
C LYS A 710 22.66 -29.78 31.31
N GLY A 711 21.95 -30.78 30.75
CA GLY A 711 22.05 -31.45 29.44
C GLY A 711 22.83 -32.78 29.54
N GLN A 712 22.48 -33.88 28.86
CA GLN A 712 21.47 -34.17 27.81
C GLN A 712 20.57 -35.37 28.28
N ALA A 713 19.69 -36.05 27.54
CA ALA A 713 19.25 -36.11 26.13
C ALA A 713 17.79 -36.67 26.07
N GLY A 714 17.05 -36.75 24.96
CA GLY A 714 17.22 -36.20 23.61
C GLY A 714 16.44 -37.01 22.57
N ASP A 715 15.88 -36.36 21.54
CA ASP A 715 15.53 -36.99 20.25
C ASP A 715 15.33 -35.95 19.12
N LEU A 716 15.58 -36.40 17.89
CA LEU A 716 15.34 -35.77 16.56
C LEU A 716 14.89 -34.28 16.48
N ILE A 717 15.84 -33.40 16.12
CA ILE A 717 15.56 -32.08 15.51
C ILE A 717 15.98 -32.15 14.03
N SER A 718 15.02 -32.00 13.10
CA SER A 718 15.32 -31.77 11.68
C SER A 718 15.73 -30.32 11.46
N ARG A 719 16.91 -30.10 10.85
CA ARG A 719 17.40 -28.78 10.44
C ARG A 719 17.14 -28.54 8.95
N ASP A 720 15.89 -28.21 8.62
CA ASP A 720 15.60 -27.49 7.39
C ASP A 720 15.66 -25.99 7.68
N GLN A 721 16.60 -25.25 7.07
CA GLN A 721 16.56 -23.78 7.07
C GLN A 721 15.60 -23.28 5.98
N THR A 722 14.30 -23.43 6.25
CA THR A 722 13.26 -22.77 5.48
C THR A 722 13.27 -21.28 5.83
N PHE A 723 13.65 -20.40 4.90
CA PHE A 723 13.36 -18.98 5.03
C PHE A 723 11.85 -18.78 4.82
N ALA A 724 11.10 -18.62 5.90
CA ALA A 724 9.69 -18.27 5.81
C ALA A 724 9.57 -16.82 5.31
N VAL A 725 8.56 -16.54 4.47
CA VAL A 725 8.26 -15.16 4.01
C VAL A 725 8.00 -14.22 5.20
N GLN A 726 7.59 -14.77 6.34
CA GLN A 726 7.41 -14.08 7.63
C GLN A 726 8.73 -13.46 8.15
N ASP A 727 9.88 -14.11 7.95
CA ASP A 727 11.20 -13.64 8.39
C ASP A 727 11.74 -12.47 7.55
N LEU A 728 11.16 -12.21 6.36
CA LEU A 728 11.41 -10.95 5.67
C LEU A 728 10.69 -9.81 6.40
N PHE A 729 9.37 -9.84 6.43
CA PHE A 729 8.57 -8.61 6.61
C PHE A 729 8.38 -8.13 8.06
N GLY A 730 8.60 -8.99 9.07
CA GLY A 730 8.72 -8.55 10.47
C GLY A 730 7.46 -7.96 11.13
N TYR A 731 6.30 -8.00 10.48
CA TYR A 731 5.01 -7.54 11.02
C TYR A 731 3.95 -8.66 10.93
N PRO A 732 3.27 -9.02 12.04
CA PRO A 732 2.41 -10.22 12.10
C PRO A 732 0.93 -9.97 11.77
N SER A 733 0.58 -8.91 11.02
CA SER A 733 -0.82 -8.43 10.93
C SER A 733 -1.33 -8.00 9.55
N LEU A 734 -0.58 -8.19 8.46
CA LEU A 734 -1.08 -8.01 7.09
C LEU A 734 -0.59 -9.15 6.18
N PRO A 735 -1.48 -9.78 5.37
CA PRO A 735 -1.10 -10.87 4.48
C PRO A 735 -0.47 -10.35 3.18
N VAL A 736 0.85 -10.17 3.17
CA VAL A 736 1.62 -9.95 1.93
C VAL A 736 1.90 -11.30 1.29
N TYR A 737 1.09 -11.68 0.30
CA TYR A 737 1.30 -12.91 -0.47
C TYR A 737 2.45 -12.73 -1.47
N MET A 738 3.59 -13.34 -1.17
CA MET A 738 4.72 -13.53 -2.08
C MET A 738 5.01 -15.03 -2.13
N GLU A 739 4.71 -15.67 -3.26
CA GLU A 739 4.84 -17.12 -3.40
C GLU A 739 6.25 -17.51 -3.89
N ILE A 740 6.89 -18.44 -3.18
CA ILE A 740 8.19 -19.03 -3.55
C ILE A 740 8.03 -20.55 -3.43
N LEU A 741 7.96 -21.27 -4.55
CA LEU A 741 7.74 -22.72 -4.60
C LEU A 741 9.02 -23.50 -4.95
N PRO A 742 9.43 -24.48 -4.11
CA PRO A 742 10.30 -25.58 -4.52
C PRO A 742 9.51 -26.68 -5.28
N GLY A 743 10.21 -27.49 -6.08
CA GLY A 743 9.77 -28.84 -6.46
C GLY A 743 10.52 -29.91 -5.63
N GLU A 744 10.13 -31.18 -5.61
CA GLU A 744 9.02 -31.85 -6.32
C GLU A 744 8.28 -32.83 -5.39
N GLU A 745 6.94 -32.77 -5.38
CA GLU A 745 6.00 -33.90 -5.60
C GLU A 745 4.55 -33.33 -5.48
N ALA A 746 3.59 -33.87 -6.24
CA ALA A 746 2.44 -33.06 -6.67
C ALA A 746 1.21 -33.06 -5.74
N ALA A 747 0.98 -31.96 -5.00
CA ALA A 747 -0.33 -31.47 -4.52
C ALA A 747 -0.22 -30.10 -3.80
N PRO A 748 -1.31 -29.32 -3.64
CA PRO A 748 -2.39 -29.00 -4.57
C PRO A 748 -2.29 -27.53 -5.06
N VAL A 749 -3.10 -27.12 -6.04
CA VAL A 749 -3.23 -25.70 -6.43
C VAL A 749 -4.07 -24.94 -5.42
N TYR A 750 -3.57 -23.80 -4.93
CA TYR A 750 -4.36 -22.85 -4.13
C TYR A 750 -4.77 -21.66 -5.00
N THR A 751 -6.07 -21.50 -5.23
CA THR A 751 -6.65 -20.25 -5.73
C THR A 751 -6.96 -19.31 -4.58
N ASP A 752 -6.93 -18.00 -4.85
CA ASP A 752 -7.54 -17.04 -3.94
C ASP A 752 -9.09 -17.20 -3.91
N PRO A 753 -9.79 -16.51 -2.98
CA PRO A 753 -11.25 -16.61 -2.87
C PRO A 753 -12.03 -15.90 -4.00
N PHE A 754 -11.33 -15.37 -5.01
CA PHE A 754 -11.88 -14.77 -6.23
C PHE A 754 -11.60 -15.60 -7.49
N GLY A 755 -10.89 -16.74 -7.36
CA GLY A 755 -10.59 -17.67 -8.45
C GLY A 755 -9.40 -17.27 -9.33
N HIS A 756 -8.48 -16.44 -8.83
CA HIS A 756 -7.20 -16.16 -9.48
C HIS A 756 -6.24 -17.34 -9.32
N VAL A 757 -5.50 -17.62 -10.39
CA VAL A 757 -4.48 -18.69 -10.44
C VAL A 757 -3.12 -18.03 -10.51
N VAL A 758 -2.34 -18.22 -9.45
CA VAL A 758 -0.92 -17.87 -9.36
C VAL A 758 -0.10 -19.15 -9.52
N GLY A 759 1.15 -19.02 -9.99
CA GLY A 759 2.09 -20.13 -10.03
C GLY A 759 3.32 -19.81 -10.88
N VAL A 760 4.41 -20.53 -10.60
CA VAL A 760 5.63 -20.56 -11.40
C VAL A 760 5.81 -21.98 -11.94
N ARG A 761 5.86 -22.13 -13.26
CA ARG A 761 6.26 -23.38 -13.91
C ARG A 761 7.77 -23.33 -14.14
N TYR A 762 8.53 -24.22 -13.50
CA TYR A 762 9.90 -24.46 -13.97
C TYR A 762 9.82 -25.24 -15.30
N PRO A 763 10.58 -24.85 -16.35
CA PRO A 763 10.90 -25.79 -17.41
C PRO A 763 11.67 -26.97 -16.79
N ALA A 764 11.46 -28.18 -17.33
CA ALA A 764 12.11 -29.40 -16.85
C ALA A 764 13.64 -29.39 -16.99
N GLU A 765 14.17 -28.43 -17.75
CA GLU A 765 15.58 -28.09 -17.88
C GLU A 765 15.74 -26.63 -17.43
N ARG A 766 16.52 -26.37 -16.36
CA ARG A 766 16.84 -25.01 -15.93
C ARG A 766 18.12 -24.52 -16.62
N PRO A 767 18.07 -23.54 -17.54
CA PRO A 767 19.23 -22.67 -17.75
C PRO A 767 19.38 -21.78 -16.50
N GLY A 768 20.31 -22.13 -15.62
CA GLY A 768 20.57 -21.36 -14.40
C GLY A 768 21.03 -19.93 -14.73
N ASN A 769 20.35 -18.92 -14.15
CA ASN A 769 20.85 -17.58 -13.76
C ASN A 769 19.70 -16.56 -13.54
N TRP A 770 18.53 -16.78 -14.14
CA TRP A 770 17.39 -15.85 -14.06
C TRP A 770 16.53 -16.01 -12.79
N LYS A 771 15.81 -14.95 -12.44
CA LYS A 771 14.78 -14.94 -11.39
C LYS A 771 13.55 -14.17 -11.88
N ALA A 772 12.36 -14.60 -11.47
CA ALA A 772 11.12 -13.89 -11.79
C ALA A 772 10.24 -13.72 -10.54
N VAL A 773 9.60 -12.57 -10.43
CA VAL A 773 8.55 -12.24 -9.45
C VAL A 773 7.38 -11.66 -10.25
N THR A 774 6.15 -12.05 -9.93
CA THR A 774 4.95 -11.43 -10.52
C THR A 774 4.03 -10.89 -9.44
N LEU A 775 3.54 -9.67 -9.62
CA LEU A 775 2.53 -9.03 -8.80
C LEU A 775 1.21 -8.96 -9.60
N SER A 776 0.23 -9.75 -9.17
CA SER A 776 -1.12 -9.84 -9.75
C SER A 776 -2.14 -8.92 -9.06
N PHE A 777 -1.70 -8.16 -8.06
CA PHE A 777 -2.49 -7.21 -7.27
C PHE A 777 -2.02 -5.77 -7.46
N SER A 778 -2.88 -4.80 -7.14
CA SER A 778 -2.56 -3.36 -7.21
C SER A 778 -1.55 -2.98 -6.13
N PHE A 779 -0.27 -2.86 -6.51
CA PHE A 779 0.82 -2.48 -5.60
C PHE A 779 0.61 -1.13 -4.92
N GLU A 780 -0.10 -0.22 -5.61
CA GLU A 780 -0.60 1.08 -5.14
C GLU A 780 -1.45 0.99 -3.85
N ALA A 781 -2.11 -0.14 -3.59
CA ALA A 781 -2.99 -0.31 -2.41
C ALA A 781 -2.22 -0.59 -1.10
N LEU A 782 -0.90 -0.77 -1.15
CA LEU A 782 -0.06 -0.89 0.03
C LEU A 782 0.37 0.50 0.55
N PRO A 783 0.53 0.71 1.87
CA PRO A 783 1.15 1.94 2.39
C PRO A 783 2.56 2.16 1.84
N LEU A 784 2.98 3.41 1.62
CA LEU A 784 4.28 3.76 1.01
C LEU A 784 5.47 3.01 1.64
N THR A 785 5.52 2.90 2.98
CA THR A 785 6.57 2.16 3.68
C THR A 785 6.60 0.67 3.33
N ALA A 786 5.43 0.05 3.11
CA ALA A 786 5.31 -1.35 2.70
C ALA A 786 5.65 -1.53 1.21
N GLN A 787 5.27 -0.59 0.34
CA GLN A 787 5.70 -0.56 -1.07
C GLN A 787 7.23 -0.47 -1.19
N MET A 788 7.86 0.49 -0.49
CA MET A 788 9.31 0.66 -0.46
C MET A 788 10.02 -0.59 0.07
N GLN A 789 9.53 -1.17 1.17
CA GLN A 789 10.11 -2.41 1.70
C GLN A 789 9.93 -3.60 0.76
N ALA A 790 8.77 -3.76 0.12
CA ALA A 790 8.52 -4.85 -0.83
C ALA A 790 9.42 -4.72 -2.06
N LEU A 791 9.53 -3.53 -2.65
CA LEU A 791 10.40 -3.28 -3.80
C LEU A 791 11.88 -3.48 -3.45
N ALA A 792 12.35 -2.91 -2.33
CA ALA A 792 13.71 -3.10 -1.84
C ALA A 792 14.06 -4.58 -1.61
N ARG A 793 13.10 -5.39 -1.12
CA ARG A 793 13.29 -6.84 -0.91
C ARG A 793 13.27 -7.64 -2.20
N VAL A 794 12.50 -7.24 -3.21
CA VAL A 794 12.56 -7.85 -4.55
C VAL A 794 13.90 -7.53 -5.22
N LEU A 795 14.38 -6.30 -5.11
CA LEU A 795 15.69 -5.90 -5.63
C LEU A 795 16.85 -6.59 -4.88
N ASP A 796 16.77 -6.73 -3.55
CA ASP A 796 17.71 -7.53 -2.76
C ASP A 796 17.68 -9.02 -3.16
N PHE A 797 16.49 -9.62 -3.31
CA PHE A 797 16.32 -10.99 -3.80
C PHE A 797 16.96 -11.18 -5.18
N PHE A 798 16.80 -10.24 -6.11
CA PHE A 798 17.48 -10.28 -7.41
C PHE A 798 19.01 -10.18 -7.28
N ARG A 799 19.52 -9.36 -6.35
CA ARG A 799 20.96 -9.15 -6.11
C ARG A 799 21.69 -10.31 -5.44
N ARG A 800 21.03 -11.10 -4.58
CA ARG A 800 21.64 -12.24 -3.89
C ARG A 800 22.27 -13.24 -4.88
N PRO A 801 23.48 -13.77 -4.62
CA PRO A 801 24.02 -14.91 -5.38
C PRO A 801 23.15 -16.15 -5.17
N VAL A 802 23.35 -17.18 -6.00
CA VAL A 802 22.86 -18.53 -5.68
C VAL A 802 23.77 -19.10 -4.58
N ASP A 803 23.16 -19.67 -3.54
CA ASP A 803 23.88 -20.17 -2.35
C ASP A 803 24.82 -21.34 -2.67
N ALA A 804 25.79 -21.59 -1.79
CA ALA A 804 26.79 -22.65 -1.95
C ALA A 804 26.21 -24.07 -1.72
N PRO A 805 26.75 -25.12 -2.38
CA PRO A 805 26.36 -26.49 -2.12
C PRO A 805 26.69 -26.93 -0.69
N VAL A 806 25.82 -27.78 -0.14
CA VAL A 806 26.05 -28.53 1.09
C VAL A 806 25.78 -30.00 0.79
N VAL A 807 26.61 -30.91 1.29
CA VAL A 807 26.39 -32.36 1.18
C VAL A 807 26.39 -32.95 2.59
N ASP A 808 25.22 -33.41 3.02
CA ASP A 808 24.97 -34.03 4.33
C ASP A 808 25.22 -35.54 4.32
N ALA A 809 25.07 -36.21 3.16
CA ALA A 809 25.22 -37.65 3.05
C ALA A 809 25.69 -38.11 1.66
N ILE A 810 26.32 -39.29 1.62
CA ILE A 810 26.77 -40.00 0.41
C ILE A 810 26.35 -41.47 0.53
N ARG A 811 25.66 -42.03 -0.48
CA ARG A 811 25.15 -43.41 -0.44
C ARG A 811 25.25 -44.12 -1.81
N PRO A 812 25.95 -45.27 -1.91
CA PRO A 812 26.79 -45.89 -0.89
C PRO A 812 28.11 -45.09 -0.71
N SER A 813 28.58 -44.91 0.52
CA SER A 813 29.88 -44.25 0.79
C SER A 813 31.11 -45.12 0.48
N ALA A 814 30.92 -46.23 -0.25
CA ALA A 814 31.97 -47.14 -0.70
C ALA A 814 31.56 -47.92 -1.96
N GLY A 815 32.54 -48.36 -2.74
CA GLY A 815 32.34 -49.21 -3.92
C GLY A 815 33.53 -50.15 -4.19
N MET A 816 33.26 -51.34 -4.74
CA MET A 816 34.29 -52.33 -5.07
C MET A 816 35.01 -51.94 -6.36
N ARG A 817 36.34 -52.08 -6.40
CA ARG A 817 37.10 -51.88 -7.64
C ARG A 817 36.75 -52.92 -8.70
N GLY A 818 36.82 -52.52 -9.96
CA GLY A 818 36.36 -53.30 -11.11
C GLY A 818 34.83 -53.37 -11.26
N THR A 819 34.09 -52.43 -10.65
CA THR A 819 32.64 -52.29 -10.86
C THR A 819 32.33 -51.04 -11.68
N SER A 820 31.39 -51.17 -12.61
CA SER A 820 30.91 -50.10 -13.49
C SER A 820 29.42 -49.85 -13.28
N GLN A 821 28.94 -48.67 -13.68
CA GLN A 821 27.54 -48.25 -13.51
C GLN A 821 27.08 -48.29 -12.03
N VAL A 822 27.99 -47.98 -11.11
CA VAL A 822 27.67 -47.85 -9.68
C VAL A 822 26.90 -46.56 -9.47
N LYS A 823 25.66 -46.68 -9.00
CA LYS A 823 24.80 -45.55 -8.64
C LYS A 823 25.17 -45.02 -7.26
N LEU A 824 25.64 -43.79 -7.22
CA LEU A 824 26.08 -43.06 -6.04
C LEU A 824 25.22 -41.80 -5.86
N VAL A 825 24.55 -41.65 -4.72
CA VAL A 825 23.68 -40.50 -4.43
C VAL A 825 24.30 -39.64 -3.35
N LEU A 826 24.54 -38.37 -3.67
CA LEU A 826 24.79 -37.30 -2.71
C LEU A 826 23.45 -36.73 -2.26
N SER A 827 23.32 -36.38 -0.98
CA SER A 827 22.14 -35.68 -0.46
C SER A 827 22.58 -34.48 0.38
N GLY A 828 21.86 -33.37 0.30
CA GLY A 828 22.17 -32.12 1.01
C GLY A 828 21.32 -30.94 0.56
N LEU A 829 21.94 -29.81 0.20
CA LEU A 829 21.28 -28.58 -0.25
C LEU A 829 22.06 -27.93 -1.42
N ASN A 830 21.33 -27.18 -2.25
CA ASN A 830 21.83 -26.41 -3.39
C ASN A 830 22.62 -27.24 -4.43
N LEU A 831 22.25 -28.51 -4.61
CA LEU A 831 22.86 -29.40 -5.60
C LEU A 831 22.21 -29.19 -6.99
N CYS A 832 22.98 -29.25 -8.07
CA CYS A 832 22.49 -29.03 -9.44
C CYS A 832 23.24 -29.90 -10.47
N PRO A 833 22.64 -30.21 -11.64
CA PRO A 833 23.21 -31.17 -12.60
C PRO A 833 24.44 -30.66 -13.35
N GLU A 834 24.69 -29.35 -13.33
CA GLU A 834 25.87 -28.71 -13.95
C GLU A 834 27.14 -28.86 -13.11
N MET A 835 27.06 -29.47 -11.91
CA MET A 835 28.21 -29.69 -11.05
C MET A 835 29.07 -30.85 -11.54
N THR A 836 30.40 -30.67 -11.55
CA THR A 836 31.33 -31.79 -11.77
C THR A 836 31.82 -32.37 -10.44
N VAL A 837 32.07 -33.68 -10.42
CA VAL A 837 32.50 -34.41 -9.23
C VAL A 837 33.79 -35.18 -9.53
N ASP A 838 34.77 -35.04 -8.64
CA ASP A 838 35.97 -35.88 -8.58
C ASP A 838 35.92 -36.79 -7.34
N LEU A 839 36.34 -38.05 -7.51
CA LEU A 839 36.41 -39.12 -6.50
C LEU A 839 37.83 -39.73 -6.39
N GLY A 840 38.81 -39.11 -7.07
CA GLY A 840 40.22 -39.46 -7.08
C GLY A 840 40.59 -40.59 -8.05
N GLU A 841 41.91 -40.73 -8.26
CA GLU A 841 42.58 -41.67 -9.17
C GLU A 841 41.90 -43.05 -9.31
N GLY A 842 41.42 -43.38 -10.51
CA GLY A 842 40.78 -44.68 -10.80
C GLY A 842 39.28 -44.78 -10.47
N VAL A 843 38.63 -43.68 -10.07
CA VAL A 843 37.16 -43.57 -10.03
C VAL A 843 36.73 -42.54 -11.07
N GLN A 844 36.10 -42.98 -12.15
CA GLN A 844 35.52 -42.12 -13.17
C GLN A 844 34.04 -41.85 -12.87
N VAL A 845 33.60 -40.60 -13.00
CA VAL A 845 32.17 -40.26 -13.04
C VAL A 845 31.74 -40.25 -14.51
N ASP A 846 30.88 -41.20 -14.88
CA ASP A 846 30.36 -41.35 -16.24
C ASP A 846 29.18 -40.40 -16.51
N GLU A 847 28.36 -40.13 -15.49
CA GLU A 847 27.18 -39.27 -15.61
C GLU A 847 26.85 -38.58 -14.27
N VAL A 848 26.32 -37.35 -14.35
CA VAL A 848 25.77 -36.58 -13.22
C VAL A 848 24.31 -36.24 -13.53
N ARG A 849 23.40 -36.49 -12.58
CA ARG A 849 21.97 -36.17 -12.68
C ARG A 849 21.46 -35.64 -11.35
N ALA A 850 20.98 -34.40 -11.31
CA ALA A 850 20.17 -33.96 -10.17
C ALA A 850 18.78 -34.62 -10.23
N LYS A 851 18.28 -35.11 -9.09
CA LYS A 851 16.84 -35.42 -8.94
C LYS A 851 16.08 -34.16 -8.54
N ASP A 852 16.65 -33.43 -7.58
CA ASP A 852 16.10 -32.21 -6.99
C ASP A 852 17.26 -31.41 -6.36
N SER A 853 17.00 -30.21 -5.84
CA SER A 853 18.05 -29.36 -5.25
C SER A 853 18.65 -29.91 -3.95
N LYS A 854 18.17 -31.06 -3.46
CA LYS A 854 18.69 -31.78 -2.29
C LYS A 854 19.36 -33.11 -2.64
N SER A 855 19.37 -33.54 -3.91
CA SER A 855 19.81 -34.90 -4.29
C SER A 855 20.51 -34.94 -5.65
N LEU A 856 21.81 -35.27 -5.66
CA LEU A 856 22.63 -35.44 -6.85
C LEU A 856 23.01 -36.91 -7.03
N GLU A 857 22.57 -37.52 -8.12
CA GLU A 857 22.90 -38.87 -8.53
C GLU A 857 24.10 -38.87 -9.48
N LEU A 858 25.04 -39.77 -9.23
CA LEU A 858 26.27 -39.96 -9.98
C LEU A 858 26.32 -41.42 -10.43
N ILE A 859 26.59 -41.64 -11.71
CA ILE A 859 26.89 -42.98 -12.25
C ILE A 859 28.40 -43.06 -12.40
N ILE A 860 29.03 -44.02 -11.71
CA ILE A 860 30.50 -44.10 -11.62
C ILE A 860 31.04 -45.47 -12.05
N HIS A 861 32.30 -45.47 -12.49
CA HIS A 861 33.09 -46.63 -12.84
C HIS A 861 34.39 -46.62 -12.01
N ILE A 862 34.61 -47.69 -11.24
CA ILE A 862 35.80 -47.88 -10.41
C ILE A 862 36.70 -48.89 -11.12
N ASP A 863 37.86 -48.46 -11.60
CA ASP A 863 38.78 -49.30 -12.38
C ASP A 863 39.28 -50.52 -11.56
N PRO A 864 39.52 -51.71 -12.16
CA PRO A 864 40.06 -52.88 -11.44
C PRO A 864 41.40 -52.64 -10.73
N SER A 865 42.20 -51.68 -11.18
CA SER A 865 43.48 -51.27 -10.60
C SER A 865 43.36 -50.13 -9.58
N ALA A 866 42.17 -49.54 -9.41
CA ALA A 866 41.95 -48.38 -8.53
C ALA A 866 42.48 -48.62 -7.10
N PRO A 867 43.33 -47.73 -6.56
CA PRO A 867 43.86 -47.84 -5.20
C PRO A 867 42.76 -47.97 -4.14
N VAL A 868 42.83 -49.05 -3.35
CA VAL A 868 41.95 -49.34 -2.22
C VAL A 868 42.23 -48.37 -1.08
N GLY A 869 41.20 -47.70 -0.57
CA GLY A 869 41.34 -46.71 0.50
C GLY A 869 40.19 -45.69 0.53
N ARG A 870 40.23 -44.83 1.55
CA ARG A 870 39.37 -43.63 1.61
C ARG A 870 39.88 -42.56 0.65
N ARG A 871 38.94 -41.81 0.08
CA ARG A 871 39.16 -40.73 -0.88
C ARG A 871 38.30 -39.53 -0.53
N ASP A 872 38.79 -38.36 -0.87
CA ASP A 872 38.05 -37.11 -0.79
C ASP A 872 37.15 -36.99 -2.03
N LEU A 873 35.94 -36.47 -1.85
CA LEU A 873 35.06 -36.10 -2.97
C LEU A 873 35.18 -34.59 -3.15
N THR A 874 35.49 -34.12 -4.37
CA THR A 874 35.47 -32.68 -4.69
C THR A 874 34.32 -32.38 -5.63
N LEU A 875 33.45 -31.44 -5.24
CA LEU A 875 32.27 -30.98 -5.98
C LEU A 875 32.51 -29.54 -6.47
N HIS A 876 32.45 -29.33 -7.78
CA HIS A 876 32.64 -28.02 -8.39
C HIS A 876 31.29 -27.44 -8.84
N ALA A 877 30.87 -26.33 -8.24
CA ALA A 877 29.67 -25.59 -8.64
C ALA A 877 30.04 -24.41 -9.57
N PRO A 878 29.27 -24.12 -10.63
CA PRO A 878 29.55 -23.01 -11.54
C PRO A 878 29.64 -21.66 -10.82
N GLY A 879 30.79 -20.98 -10.97
CA GLY A 879 31.02 -19.65 -10.38
C GLY A 879 31.31 -19.63 -8.87
N GLN A 880 31.60 -20.78 -8.26
CA GLN A 880 31.92 -20.90 -6.83
C GLN A 880 33.24 -21.67 -6.60
N GLU A 881 33.78 -21.58 -5.39
CA GLU A 881 34.95 -22.36 -4.95
C GLU A 881 34.60 -23.86 -4.78
N PRO A 882 35.54 -24.81 -4.99
CA PRO A 882 35.26 -26.23 -4.88
C PRO A 882 34.94 -26.69 -3.45
N LEU A 883 33.86 -27.46 -3.28
CA LEU A 883 33.52 -28.11 -2.02
C LEU A 883 34.25 -29.47 -1.91
N VAL A 884 35.22 -29.56 -1.00
CA VAL A 884 35.92 -30.81 -0.69
C VAL A 884 35.28 -31.50 0.52
N LEU A 885 35.01 -32.80 0.40
CA LEU A 885 34.42 -33.67 1.42
C LEU A 885 35.43 -34.77 1.81
N PRO A 886 36.28 -34.57 2.84
CA PRO A 886 37.42 -35.44 3.10
C PRO A 886 37.06 -36.87 3.53
N GLY A 887 37.72 -37.86 2.92
CA GLY A 887 37.58 -39.28 3.23
C GLY A 887 36.16 -39.85 3.09
N SER A 888 35.30 -39.18 2.31
CA SER A 888 33.85 -39.39 2.27
C SER A 888 33.40 -40.53 1.35
N PHE A 889 34.27 -40.98 0.43
CA PHE A 889 34.08 -42.20 -0.37
C PHE A 889 35.22 -43.21 -0.11
N THR A 890 34.96 -44.51 -0.28
CA THR A 890 35.95 -45.58 -0.06
C THR A 890 35.96 -46.60 -1.18
N VAL A 891 37.09 -46.77 -1.87
CA VAL A 891 37.30 -47.92 -2.77
C VAL A 891 37.70 -49.14 -1.95
N ILE A 892 36.98 -50.25 -2.10
CA ILE A 892 37.21 -51.52 -1.39
C ILE A 892 37.70 -52.64 -2.34
N PRO A 893 38.35 -53.71 -1.80
CA PRO A 893 39.13 -54.69 -2.58
C PRO A 893 38.40 -55.53 -3.63
#